data_AF-A0A6I5HD03-F1
#
_entry.id   AF-A0A6I5HD03-F1
#
_cell.length_a   1.000
_cell.length_b   1.000
_cell.length_c   1.000
_cell.angle_alpha   90.00
_cell.angle_beta   90.00
_cell.angle_gamma   90.00
#
_symmetry.space_group_name_H-M   'P 1'
#
loop_
_entity.id
_entity.type
_entity.pdbx_description
1 polymer ?
#
loop_
_entity_poly.entity_id
_entity_poly.type
_entity_poly.pdbx_seq_one_letter_code
_entity_poly.pdbx_strand_id
1 'polypeptide(L)'
;MHAPPVRDLLLRPDRVWDAVADTPVDGLCVLVRDGRIAEIGPDLPAGPEADVVEMPGCTLLPGFIDCHVHLLDEAAETAPAAYQTLTAVPVLRALLHRGFTTVRDLGSAHLPLNVSLRQAVEDGLVEGPRILAAPNILTPRGGHGDKQPDLALRYGHQIGTLAEGVEGLRSAVREQSRAGADWIKFAGSGGFSSPVDSPTSTAYSDAEMHAIVSTADDLGLPCAAHLFTDRAILRAVEAGVRSVEHGCFATPSTYQVMEDAGVFLVPTHYAQTYFLDRLDDDGFWDSSTAIVRANYREHAEALREGLLRPARTNVKTAFGTDAGMFPHAENWREFPTMLAHGYTPLRALRAATCVAADLLGRPDLGTITPGATADLVALEGDPFHDITATSRSRYVFQGGRMVTGTPSPVPVAPRPAAPSPSPLRSVTGDHMNAEQLVEAMKPDVERFVSGNRLVELARTGEIDTDHFKRIVLAEYQCQEAELSTYALLVSRHRHEIPATLFSFVLHTIATARGLLREATSSVGLTDGGIPPVPVDQGLFRVVRDLTWMGTQAGPAEAALYLHTDLSTWCTLFSALVSASRRLPDVPRPVLTYMESWGDRPPPEVAEGTLRVLEYGLARGEEPDRILHTARQLGVLVEPYWSYVAGA
;
A
#
# COMPACT_ATOMS: atom_id res chain seq x y z
N MET A 1 22.94 -5.80 7.33
CA MET A 1 23.19 -5.51 8.76
C MET A 1 22.60 -6.66 9.56
N HIS A 2 23.36 -7.32 10.44
CA HIS A 2 22.76 -8.29 11.37
C HIS A 2 21.95 -7.53 12.41
N ALA A 3 20.67 -7.83 12.54
CA ALA A 3 19.85 -7.31 13.63
C ALA A 3 20.48 -7.71 14.98
N PRO A 4 20.47 -6.83 16.01
CA PRO A 4 20.93 -7.20 17.33
C PRO A 4 20.17 -8.45 17.83
N PRO A 5 20.79 -9.31 18.65
CA PRO A 5 20.11 -10.49 19.20
C PRO A 5 18.86 -10.05 19.96
N VAL A 6 17.72 -10.65 19.61
CA VAL A 6 16.45 -10.41 20.31
C VAL A 6 16.60 -11.00 21.71
N ARG A 7 16.49 -10.15 22.73
CA ARG A 7 16.52 -10.59 24.12
C ARG A 7 15.32 -11.48 24.41
N ASP A 8 15.51 -12.44 25.33
CA ASP A 8 14.41 -13.19 25.92
C ASP A 8 13.34 -12.21 26.44
N LEU A 9 12.07 -12.55 26.28
CA LEU A 9 10.96 -11.69 26.67
C LEU A 9 10.03 -12.49 27.59
N LEU A 10 9.82 -11.98 28.81
CA LEU A 10 8.87 -12.55 29.75
C LEU A 10 7.62 -11.66 29.82
N LEU A 11 6.49 -12.22 29.42
CA LEU A 11 5.20 -11.57 29.35
C LEU A 11 4.34 -11.95 30.57
N ARG A 12 3.83 -10.94 31.28
CA ARG A 12 3.01 -11.09 32.49
C ARG A 12 1.66 -10.39 32.38
N PRO A 13 0.70 -10.98 31.65
CA PRO A 13 -0.69 -10.51 31.61
C PRO A 13 -1.48 -10.99 32.83
N ASP A 14 -2.67 -10.42 33.05
CA ASP A 14 -3.61 -10.97 34.03
C ASP A 14 -4.13 -12.34 33.58
N ARG A 15 -4.33 -12.51 32.27
CA ARG A 15 -4.90 -13.72 31.65
C ARG A 15 -4.19 -14.09 30.37
N VAL A 16 -4.15 -15.39 30.08
CA VAL A 16 -3.67 -15.95 28.81
C VAL A 16 -4.75 -16.84 28.22
N TRP A 17 -5.06 -16.66 26.94
CA TRP A 17 -5.84 -17.62 26.17
C TRP A 17 -4.99 -18.17 25.03
N ASP A 18 -4.84 -19.49 24.96
CA ASP A 18 -3.93 -20.18 24.04
C ASP A 18 -4.54 -20.51 22.67
N ALA A 19 -5.82 -20.17 22.47
CA ALA A 19 -6.67 -20.55 21.34
C ALA A 19 -7.00 -22.04 21.21
N VAL A 20 -6.51 -22.89 22.12
CA VAL A 20 -6.79 -24.32 22.18
C VAL A 20 -7.86 -24.61 23.23
N ALA A 21 -7.73 -24.04 24.44
CA ALA A 21 -8.72 -24.15 25.50
C ALA A 21 -10.00 -23.34 25.18
N ASP A 22 -11.11 -23.70 25.82
CA ASP A 22 -12.39 -23.02 25.63
C ASP A 22 -12.49 -21.69 26.42
N THR A 23 -11.62 -21.48 27.41
CA THR A 23 -11.61 -20.30 28.28
C THR A 23 -10.18 -19.82 28.57
N PRO A 24 -9.98 -18.51 28.84
CA PRO A 24 -8.69 -18.00 29.31
C PRO A 24 -8.32 -18.56 30.68
N VAL A 25 -7.03 -18.51 31.02
CA VAL A 25 -6.47 -18.90 32.32
C VAL A 25 -5.77 -17.71 32.96
N ASP A 26 -6.10 -17.44 34.21
CA ASP A 26 -5.53 -16.34 34.99
C ASP A 26 -4.11 -16.66 35.50
N GLY A 27 -3.27 -15.64 35.66
CA GLY A 27 -1.98 -15.74 36.36
C GLY A 27 -0.88 -16.52 35.61
N LEU A 28 -1.05 -16.77 34.31
CA LEU A 28 0.00 -17.39 33.49
C LEU A 28 0.96 -16.35 32.93
N CYS A 29 2.23 -16.71 32.90
CA CYS A 29 3.28 -16.00 32.18
C CYS A 29 3.63 -16.72 30.87
N VAL A 30 4.13 -15.97 29.89
CA VAL A 30 4.63 -16.50 28.62
C VAL A 30 6.08 -16.07 28.44
N LEU A 31 6.98 -17.04 28.34
CA LEU A 31 8.40 -16.80 28.03
C LEU A 31 8.63 -16.99 26.53
N VAL A 32 9.22 -15.98 25.90
CA VAL A 32 9.56 -15.97 24.49
C VAL A 32 11.08 -15.96 24.33
N ARG A 33 11.59 -16.83 23.47
CA ARG A 33 13.01 -16.94 23.08
C ARG A 33 13.12 -17.08 21.58
N ASP A 34 14.05 -16.37 20.96
CA ASP A 34 14.30 -16.45 19.51
C ASP A 34 13.02 -16.32 18.65
N GLY A 35 12.11 -15.43 19.07
CA GLY A 35 10.83 -15.19 18.40
C GLY A 35 9.80 -16.32 18.51
N ARG A 36 10.03 -17.31 19.38
CA ARG A 36 9.12 -18.43 19.66
C ARG A 36 8.72 -18.49 21.11
N ILE A 37 7.55 -19.06 21.36
CA ILE A 37 7.07 -19.35 22.71
C ILE A 37 7.91 -20.51 23.25
N ALA A 38 8.68 -20.26 24.30
CA ALA A 38 9.53 -21.26 24.93
C ALA A 38 8.79 -22.00 26.05
N GLU A 39 8.07 -21.28 26.90
CA GLU A 39 7.41 -21.84 28.06
C GLU A 39 6.18 -21.01 28.45
N ILE A 40 5.18 -21.67 29.04
CA ILE A 40 3.95 -21.07 29.55
C ILE A 40 3.71 -21.67 30.92
N GLY A 41 3.49 -20.83 31.93
CA GLY A 41 3.28 -21.31 33.29
C GLY A 41 3.15 -20.19 34.31
N PRO A 42 2.73 -20.50 35.54
CA PRO A 42 2.74 -19.54 36.64
C PRO A 42 4.19 -19.26 37.08
N ASP A 43 4.44 -18.04 37.55
CA ASP A 43 5.70 -17.65 38.23
C ASP A 43 6.99 -17.95 37.45
N LEU A 44 6.96 -17.89 36.11
CA LEU A 44 8.15 -18.12 35.29
C LEU A 44 9.27 -17.12 35.67
N PRO A 45 10.50 -17.59 35.93
CA PRO A 45 11.61 -16.71 36.29
C PRO A 45 12.08 -15.93 35.06
N ALA A 46 12.33 -14.63 35.24
CA ALA A 46 13.04 -13.85 34.24
C ALA A 46 14.51 -14.29 34.22
N GLY A 47 15.03 -14.60 33.04
CA GLY A 47 16.48 -14.77 32.85
C GLY A 47 17.23 -13.46 33.16
N PRO A 48 18.55 -13.51 33.43
CA PRO A 48 19.33 -12.32 33.82
C PRO A 48 19.30 -11.16 32.82
N GLU A 49 19.05 -11.45 31.54
CA GLU A 49 18.97 -10.47 30.44
C GLU A 49 17.60 -10.44 29.74
N ALA A 50 16.57 -11.06 30.33
CA ALA A 50 15.24 -11.07 29.75
C ALA A 50 14.54 -9.73 30.01
N ASP A 51 13.93 -9.16 28.97
CA ASP A 51 13.04 -8.02 29.10
C ASP A 51 11.70 -8.51 29.70
N VAL A 52 11.24 -7.88 30.78
CA VAL A 52 9.97 -8.25 31.44
C VAL A 52 8.91 -7.20 31.11
N VAL A 53 7.77 -7.66 30.58
CA VAL A 53 6.63 -6.80 30.25
C VAL A 53 5.44 -7.16 31.14
N GLU A 54 5.21 -6.31 32.12
CA GLU A 54 4.03 -6.36 32.99
C GLU A 54 2.82 -5.78 32.24
N MET A 55 1.71 -6.54 32.16
CA MET A 55 0.51 -6.19 31.39
C MET A 55 -0.75 -6.27 32.27
N PRO A 56 -0.83 -5.46 33.35
CA PRO A 56 -1.97 -5.49 34.25
C PRO A 56 -3.25 -5.11 33.52
N GLY A 57 -4.34 -5.80 33.84
CA GLY A 57 -5.65 -5.62 33.21
C GLY A 57 -5.77 -6.19 31.80
N CYS A 58 -4.73 -6.86 31.28
CA CYS A 58 -4.72 -7.37 29.91
C CYS A 58 -4.99 -8.87 29.83
N THR A 59 -5.69 -9.27 28.77
CA THR A 59 -5.76 -10.66 28.31
C THR A 59 -4.81 -10.83 27.11
N LEU A 60 -3.88 -11.77 27.19
CA LEU A 60 -2.95 -12.12 26.11
C LEU A 60 -3.54 -13.23 25.24
N LEU A 61 -3.55 -13.00 23.93
CA LEU A 61 -4.05 -13.91 22.89
C LEU A 61 -2.98 -14.09 21.80
N PRO A 62 -3.07 -15.15 20.96
CA PRO A 62 -2.34 -15.17 19.70
C PRO A 62 -2.69 -13.95 18.85
N GLY A 63 -1.73 -13.46 18.07
CA GLY A 63 -1.97 -12.41 17.08
C GLY A 63 -3.09 -12.80 16.12
N PHE A 64 -3.94 -11.84 15.77
CA PHE A 64 -5.07 -12.08 14.90
C PHE A 64 -4.63 -12.29 13.45
N ILE A 65 -5.40 -13.11 12.75
CA ILE A 65 -5.19 -13.46 11.34
C ILE A 65 -6.45 -13.07 10.56
N ASP A 66 -6.28 -12.18 9.58
CA ASP A 66 -7.34 -11.81 8.64
C ASP A 66 -7.16 -12.55 7.32
N CYS A 67 -8.02 -13.52 7.02
CA CYS A 67 -7.90 -14.37 5.84
C CYS A 67 -8.47 -13.74 4.56
N HIS A 68 -8.97 -12.52 4.60
CA HIS A 68 -9.48 -11.87 3.38
C HIS A 68 -9.37 -10.36 3.51
N VAL A 69 -8.33 -9.80 2.89
CA VAL A 69 -8.15 -8.36 2.73
C VAL A 69 -7.75 -8.02 1.30
N HIS A 70 -7.90 -6.75 0.95
CA HIS A 70 -7.32 -6.10 -0.21
C HIS A 70 -6.49 -4.91 0.29
N LEU A 71 -5.16 -5.03 0.31
CA LEU A 71 -4.28 -4.02 0.92
C LEU A 71 -4.15 -2.74 0.07
N LEU A 72 -4.43 -2.85 -1.22
CA LEU A 72 -4.37 -1.75 -2.17
C LEU A 72 -5.75 -1.10 -2.27
N ASP A 73 -5.76 0.23 -2.38
CA ASP A 73 -6.99 0.98 -2.57
C ASP A 73 -7.55 0.73 -3.98
N GLU A 74 -8.79 0.26 -4.06
CA GLU A 74 -9.48 0.04 -5.34
C GLU A 74 -9.59 1.34 -6.16
N ALA A 75 -9.74 2.49 -5.49
CA ALA A 75 -9.76 3.79 -6.16
C ALA A 75 -8.42 4.17 -6.81
N ALA A 76 -7.32 3.53 -6.38
CA ALA A 76 -5.99 3.76 -6.91
C ALA A 76 -5.58 2.76 -8.00
N GLU A 77 -6.42 1.79 -8.39
CA GLU A 77 -6.02 0.70 -9.29
C GLU A 77 -5.51 1.15 -10.67
N THR A 78 -5.98 2.30 -11.15
CA THR A 78 -5.51 2.93 -12.40
C THR A 78 -4.38 3.94 -12.20
N ALA A 79 -3.99 4.21 -10.95
CA ALA A 79 -2.88 5.09 -10.62
C ALA A 79 -1.53 4.39 -10.89
N PRO A 80 -0.40 5.12 -10.94
CA PRO A 80 0.92 4.50 -11.04
C PRO A 80 1.19 3.51 -9.91
N ALA A 81 1.89 2.41 -10.22
CA ALA A 81 2.19 1.34 -9.26
C ALA A 81 2.85 1.82 -7.96
N ALA A 82 3.72 2.83 -8.04
CA ALA A 82 4.35 3.43 -6.87
C ALA A 82 3.32 4.08 -5.93
N TYR A 83 2.35 4.81 -6.47
CA TYR A 83 1.28 5.42 -5.70
C TYR A 83 0.40 4.35 -5.02
N GLN A 84 -0.03 3.34 -5.79
CA GLN A 84 -0.79 2.19 -5.27
C GLN A 84 -0.05 1.54 -4.08
N THR A 85 1.24 1.24 -4.26
CA THR A 85 2.06 0.62 -3.21
C THR A 85 2.18 1.50 -1.97
N LEU A 86 2.37 2.81 -2.14
CA LEU A 86 2.48 3.76 -1.02
C LEU A 86 1.18 3.94 -0.25
N THR A 87 0.02 3.74 -0.89
CA THR A 87 -1.29 3.77 -0.19
C THR A 87 -1.45 2.60 0.80
N ALA A 88 -0.82 1.45 0.54
CA ALA A 88 -0.88 0.28 1.41
C ALA A 88 0.01 0.39 2.66
N VAL A 89 1.06 1.21 2.64
CA VAL A 89 2.00 1.37 3.77
C VAL A 89 1.29 1.78 5.08
N PRO A 90 0.46 2.84 5.13
CA PRO A 90 -0.28 3.18 6.35
C PRO A 90 -1.29 2.11 6.75
N VAL A 91 -1.88 1.39 5.78
CA VAL A 91 -2.82 0.28 6.02
C VAL A 91 -2.13 -0.86 6.75
N LEU A 92 -0.97 -1.31 6.25
CA LEU A 92 -0.16 -2.38 6.85
C LEU A 92 0.21 -2.08 8.30
N ARG A 93 0.69 -0.86 8.55
CA ARG A 93 0.98 -0.41 9.93
C ARG A 93 -0.27 -0.43 10.80
N ALA A 94 -1.39 0.09 10.30
CA ALA A 94 -2.64 0.15 11.06
C ALA A 94 -3.18 -1.24 11.44
N LEU A 95 -3.13 -2.20 10.52
CA LEU A 95 -3.53 -3.59 10.76
C LEU A 95 -2.66 -4.23 11.85
N LEU A 96 -1.34 -4.13 11.71
CA LEU A 96 -0.39 -4.69 12.68
C LEU A 96 -0.60 -4.07 14.06
N HIS A 97 -0.72 -2.75 14.15
CA HIS A 97 -0.88 -2.05 15.44
C HIS A 97 -2.20 -2.39 16.15
N ARG A 98 -3.18 -2.90 15.41
CA ARG A 98 -4.48 -3.37 15.94
C ARG A 98 -4.45 -4.85 16.34
N GLY A 99 -3.32 -5.53 16.21
CA GLY A 99 -3.14 -6.91 16.64
C GLY A 99 -3.30 -7.94 15.53
N PHE A 100 -3.49 -7.51 14.28
CA PHE A 100 -3.48 -8.42 13.13
C PHE A 100 -2.03 -8.64 12.71
N THR A 101 -1.42 -9.75 13.11
CA THR A 101 0.00 -10.04 12.84
C THR A 101 0.19 -10.77 11.53
N THR A 102 -0.86 -11.36 10.96
CA THR A 102 -0.87 -12.03 9.66
C THR A 102 -2.13 -11.66 8.87
N VAL A 103 -2.01 -11.48 7.56
CA VAL A 103 -3.13 -11.26 6.64
C VAL A 103 -2.96 -12.10 5.37
N ARG A 104 -4.07 -12.52 4.78
CA ARG A 104 -4.12 -13.10 3.42
C ARG A 104 -4.74 -12.08 2.46
N ASP A 105 -3.91 -11.46 1.64
CA ASP A 105 -4.34 -10.55 0.59
C ASP A 105 -4.79 -11.37 -0.63
N LEU A 106 -6.05 -11.22 -1.02
CA LEU A 106 -6.71 -12.05 -2.03
C LEU A 106 -6.83 -11.38 -3.40
N GLY A 107 -6.02 -10.38 -3.70
CA GLY A 107 -5.89 -9.91 -5.07
C GLY A 107 -5.47 -8.46 -5.16
N SER A 108 -4.58 -8.22 -6.11
CA SER A 108 -4.33 -6.94 -6.75
C SER A 108 -5.10 -6.83 -8.07
N ALA A 109 -4.95 -5.69 -8.74
CA ALA A 109 -5.63 -5.41 -9.99
C ALA A 109 -4.90 -6.01 -11.20
N HIS A 110 -3.77 -5.44 -11.59
CA HIS A 110 -3.03 -5.85 -12.80
C HIS A 110 -1.58 -6.28 -12.49
N LEU A 111 -0.90 -5.55 -11.60
CA LEU A 111 0.45 -5.83 -11.14
C LEU A 111 0.38 -6.60 -9.82
N PRO A 112 1.24 -7.59 -9.57
CA PRO A 112 1.26 -8.36 -8.32
C PRO A 112 1.88 -7.56 -7.15
N LEU A 113 1.37 -6.36 -6.88
CA LEU A 113 1.94 -5.43 -5.90
C LEU A 113 1.87 -5.96 -4.47
N ASN A 114 0.86 -6.76 -4.16
CA ASN A 114 0.73 -7.43 -2.85
C ASN A 114 1.88 -8.44 -2.59
N VAL A 115 2.42 -9.09 -3.64
CA VAL A 115 3.63 -9.93 -3.53
C VAL A 115 4.86 -9.07 -3.24
N SER A 116 5.00 -7.92 -3.92
CA SER A 116 6.09 -6.97 -3.65
C SER A 116 6.02 -6.39 -2.23
N LEU A 117 4.80 -6.10 -1.74
CA LEU A 117 4.56 -5.66 -0.37
C LEU A 117 4.92 -6.73 0.65
N ARG A 118 4.59 -8.01 0.40
CA ARG A 118 5.03 -9.14 1.23
C ARG A 118 6.54 -9.13 1.39
N GLN A 119 7.27 -9.08 0.27
CA GLN A 119 8.74 -9.07 0.30
C GLN A 119 9.28 -7.85 1.05
N ALA A 120 8.69 -6.66 0.85
CA ALA A 120 9.10 -5.45 1.55
C ALA A 120 8.90 -5.54 3.08
N VAL A 121 7.83 -6.21 3.54
CA VAL A 121 7.62 -6.48 4.97
C VAL A 121 8.61 -7.51 5.50
N GLU A 122 8.85 -8.59 4.75
CA GLU A 122 9.82 -9.63 5.12
C GLU A 122 11.27 -9.09 5.22
N ASP A 123 11.63 -8.18 4.32
CA ASP A 123 12.93 -7.49 4.31
C ASP A 123 13.02 -6.38 5.38
N GLY A 124 11.92 -6.07 6.07
CA GLY A 124 11.85 -5.02 7.09
C GLY A 124 11.88 -3.59 6.53
N LEU A 125 11.64 -3.41 5.23
CA LEU A 125 11.53 -2.10 4.57
C LEU A 125 10.23 -1.39 4.94
N VAL A 126 9.16 -2.18 5.16
CA VAL A 126 7.84 -1.69 5.56
C VAL A 126 7.40 -2.41 6.83
N GLU A 127 6.90 -1.67 7.80
CA GLU A 127 6.28 -2.26 8.99
C GLU A 127 4.87 -2.74 8.65
N GLY A 128 4.58 -4.03 8.86
CA GLY A 128 3.28 -4.61 8.56
C GLY A 128 3.10 -6.05 9.06
N PRO A 129 1.87 -6.57 9.00
CA PRO A 129 1.60 -7.99 9.22
C PRO A 129 2.38 -8.85 8.24
N ARG A 130 2.59 -10.12 8.58
CA ARG A 130 2.97 -11.14 7.60
C ARG A 130 1.88 -11.23 6.54
N ILE A 131 2.26 -11.25 5.27
CA ILE A 131 1.32 -11.28 4.15
C ILE A 131 1.42 -12.65 3.46
N LEU A 132 0.28 -13.30 3.23
CA LEU A 132 0.15 -14.36 2.24
C LEU A 132 -0.61 -13.78 1.06
N ALA A 133 -0.05 -13.85 -0.15
CA ALA A 133 -0.59 -13.14 -1.30
C ALA A 133 -1.14 -14.10 -2.37
N ALA A 134 -2.38 -13.85 -2.79
CA ALA A 134 -2.86 -14.23 -4.12
C ALA A 134 -2.63 -13.03 -5.06
N PRO A 135 -1.77 -13.12 -6.09
CA PRO A 135 -1.31 -11.92 -6.78
C PRO A 135 -2.45 -11.15 -7.46
N ASN A 136 -3.18 -11.81 -8.37
CA ASN A 136 -4.37 -11.26 -9.01
C ASN A 136 -5.54 -12.26 -8.92
N ILE A 137 -6.77 -11.75 -8.96
CA ILE A 137 -7.97 -12.58 -9.08
C ILE A 137 -8.15 -13.09 -10.52
N LEU A 138 -8.30 -14.41 -10.67
CA LEU A 138 -8.68 -15.02 -11.96
C LEU A 138 -10.20 -14.87 -12.17
N THR A 139 -10.60 -14.43 -13.36
CA THR A 139 -12.01 -14.21 -13.69
C THR A 139 -12.27 -14.46 -15.19
N PRO A 140 -13.46 -14.91 -15.61
CA PRO A 140 -13.80 -14.91 -17.02
C PRO A 140 -14.11 -13.47 -17.47
N ARG A 141 -14.22 -13.26 -18.78
CA ARG A 141 -14.75 -11.99 -19.33
C ARG A 141 -16.19 -11.80 -18.86
N GLY A 142 -16.52 -10.57 -18.46
CA GLY A 142 -17.81 -10.24 -17.85
C GLY A 142 -18.02 -10.86 -16.47
N GLY A 143 -16.97 -11.41 -15.85
CA GLY A 143 -17.00 -11.90 -14.47
C GLY A 143 -16.59 -10.84 -13.44
N HIS A 144 -16.55 -11.25 -12.17
CA HIS A 144 -16.41 -10.32 -11.05
C HIS A 144 -15.13 -9.50 -11.06
N GLY A 145 -14.03 -10.09 -11.51
CA GLY A 145 -12.73 -9.41 -11.59
C GLY A 145 -12.55 -8.57 -12.86
N ASP A 146 -13.54 -8.52 -13.78
CA ASP A 146 -13.48 -7.75 -15.02
C ASP A 146 -13.95 -6.31 -14.75
N LYS A 147 -13.12 -5.54 -14.06
CA LYS A 147 -13.51 -4.29 -13.40
C LYS A 147 -13.78 -3.13 -14.36
N GLN A 148 -13.15 -3.10 -15.54
CA GLN A 148 -13.27 -1.99 -16.51
C GLN A 148 -13.32 -2.47 -17.97
N PRO A 149 -14.41 -3.16 -18.36
CA PRO A 149 -14.51 -3.76 -19.69
C PRO A 149 -14.57 -2.71 -20.82
N ASP A 150 -15.07 -1.51 -20.53
CA ASP A 150 -15.18 -0.39 -21.47
C ASP A 150 -13.84 0.33 -21.73
N LEU A 151 -12.98 0.44 -20.71
CA LEU A 151 -11.62 0.96 -20.85
C LEU A 151 -10.70 -0.05 -21.56
N ALA A 152 -10.88 -1.36 -21.32
CA ALA A 152 -10.19 -2.41 -22.07
C ALA A 152 -10.51 -2.37 -23.58
N LEU A 153 -11.77 -2.12 -23.93
CA LEU A 153 -12.23 -1.96 -25.32
C LEU A 153 -11.71 -0.69 -26.00
N ARG A 154 -11.52 0.41 -25.24
CA ARG A 154 -11.13 1.73 -25.79
C ARG A 154 -9.63 1.98 -25.81
N TYR A 155 -8.88 1.43 -24.85
CA TYR A 155 -7.47 1.74 -24.64
C TYR A 155 -6.55 0.51 -24.55
N GLY A 156 -7.09 -0.71 -24.69
CA GLY A 156 -6.29 -1.94 -24.72
C GLY A 156 -5.67 -2.35 -23.38
N HIS A 157 -6.10 -1.74 -22.27
CA HIS A 157 -5.62 -2.07 -20.92
C HIS A 157 -6.64 -2.95 -20.21
N GLN A 158 -6.28 -4.22 -19.98
CA GLN A 158 -7.07 -5.13 -19.15
C GLN A 158 -6.76 -4.88 -17.67
N ILE A 159 -7.80 -4.79 -16.84
CA ILE A 159 -7.70 -4.73 -15.38
C ILE A 159 -8.27 -6.03 -14.84
N GLY A 160 -7.50 -6.75 -14.02
CA GLY A 160 -7.77 -8.12 -13.62
C GLY A 160 -7.05 -9.15 -14.49
N THR A 161 -7.02 -10.42 -14.04
CA THR A 161 -6.46 -11.53 -14.83
C THR A 161 -7.59 -12.30 -15.51
N LEU A 162 -7.94 -11.88 -16.72
CA LEU A 162 -8.99 -12.51 -17.52
C LEU A 162 -8.52 -13.85 -18.09
N ALA A 163 -9.18 -14.94 -17.71
CA ALA A 163 -8.86 -16.28 -18.18
C ALA A 163 -10.13 -17.13 -18.34
N GLU A 164 -10.21 -17.85 -19.45
CA GLU A 164 -11.36 -18.66 -19.87
C GLU A 164 -10.90 -19.94 -20.55
N GLY A 165 -11.71 -21.01 -20.44
CA GLY A 165 -11.35 -22.32 -20.96
C GLY A 165 -10.23 -23.01 -20.17
N VAL A 166 -10.22 -24.35 -20.24
CA VAL A 166 -9.31 -25.20 -19.44
C VAL A 166 -7.84 -24.82 -19.62
N GLU A 167 -7.36 -24.67 -20.86
CA GLU A 167 -5.94 -24.35 -21.11
C GLU A 167 -5.58 -22.90 -20.74
N GLY A 168 -6.49 -21.95 -20.95
CA GLY A 168 -6.30 -20.57 -20.54
C GLY A 168 -6.14 -20.45 -19.02
N LEU A 169 -6.98 -21.16 -18.28
CA LEU A 169 -6.93 -21.21 -16.81
C LEU A 169 -5.67 -21.90 -16.29
N ARG A 170 -5.25 -23.01 -16.91
CA ARG A 170 -3.95 -23.65 -16.61
C ARG A 170 -2.79 -22.69 -16.76
N SER A 171 -2.77 -21.92 -17.86
CA SER A 171 -1.74 -20.91 -18.11
C SER A 171 -1.79 -19.79 -17.08
N ALA A 172 -2.97 -19.27 -16.77
CA ALA A 172 -3.15 -18.18 -15.82
C ALA A 172 -2.71 -18.58 -14.40
N VAL A 173 -3.04 -19.78 -13.93
CA VAL A 173 -2.56 -20.30 -12.63
C VAL A 173 -1.04 -20.36 -12.57
N ARG A 174 -0.40 -20.86 -13.64
CA ARG A 174 1.08 -20.90 -13.73
C ARG A 174 1.70 -19.51 -13.75
N GLU A 175 1.02 -18.53 -14.35
CA GLU A 175 1.45 -17.13 -14.32
C GLU A 175 1.38 -16.54 -12.91
N GLN A 176 0.30 -16.80 -12.16
CA GLN A 176 0.22 -16.38 -10.76
C GLN A 176 1.32 -17.03 -9.91
N SER A 177 1.55 -18.34 -10.10
CA SER A 177 2.66 -19.05 -9.44
C SER A 177 4.02 -18.43 -9.79
N ARG A 178 4.28 -18.13 -11.07
CA ARG A 178 5.49 -17.44 -11.52
C ARG A 178 5.66 -16.06 -10.89
N ALA A 179 4.56 -15.36 -10.61
CA ALA A 179 4.56 -14.07 -9.93
C ALA A 179 4.85 -14.16 -8.42
N GLY A 180 4.98 -15.36 -7.86
CA GLY A 180 5.32 -15.58 -6.45
C GLY A 180 4.11 -15.78 -5.52
N ALA A 181 3.00 -16.27 -6.07
CA ALA A 181 1.78 -16.58 -5.33
C ALA A 181 2.01 -17.53 -4.14
N ASP A 182 1.41 -17.21 -2.99
CA ASP A 182 1.18 -18.15 -1.90
C ASP A 182 -0.17 -18.88 -2.07
N TRP A 183 -1.11 -18.23 -2.76
CA TRP A 183 -2.48 -18.67 -2.95
C TRP A 183 -2.96 -18.35 -4.36
N ILE A 184 -3.92 -19.13 -4.87
CA ILE A 184 -4.67 -18.80 -6.08
C ILE A 184 -6.06 -18.30 -5.67
N LYS A 185 -6.45 -17.12 -6.16
CA LYS A 185 -7.82 -16.59 -6.01
C LYS A 185 -8.53 -16.61 -7.35
N PHE A 186 -9.78 -17.04 -7.37
CA PHE A 186 -10.64 -16.90 -8.55
C PHE A 186 -12.08 -16.50 -8.20
N ALA A 187 -12.75 -15.86 -9.16
CA ALA A 187 -14.17 -15.53 -9.12
C ALA A 187 -15.00 -16.70 -9.69
N GLY A 188 -15.57 -17.52 -8.79
CA GLY A 188 -16.42 -18.65 -9.18
C GLY A 188 -17.91 -18.26 -9.34
N SER A 189 -18.32 -17.14 -8.75
CA SER A 189 -19.60 -16.48 -8.96
C SER A 189 -19.40 -15.00 -9.34
N GLY A 190 -20.49 -14.32 -9.69
CA GLY A 190 -20.49 -12.86 -9.71
C GLY A 190 -20.46 -12.24 -8.31
N GLY A 191 -20.57 -10.93 -8.21
CA GLY A 191 -20.54 -10.22 -6.93
C GLY A 191 -21.35 -8.92 -6.92
N PHE A 192 -21.33 -8.22 -5.79
CA PHE A 192 -22.15 -7.02 -5.60
C PHE A 192 -21.55 -5.76 -6.23
N SER A 193 -20.22 -5.67 -6.33
CA SER A 193 -19.49 -4.49 -6.80
C SER A 193 -19.25 -4.45 -8.33
N SER A 194 -19.54 -5.53 -9.06
CA SER A 194 -19.31 -5.58 -10.51
C SER A 194 -20.47 -4.97 -11.30
N PRO A 195 -20.18 -4.16 -12.35
CA PRO A 195 -21.21 -3.58 -13.21
C PRO A 195 -21.77 -4.55 -14.25
N VAL A 196 -21.13 -5.70 -14.47
CA VAL A 196 -21.42 -6.61 -15.59
C VAL A 196 -21.87 -8.01 -15.18
N ASP A 197 -21.84 -8.32 -13.89
CA ASP A 197 -22.37 -9.58 -13.34
C ASP A 197 -23.42 -9.34 -12.24
N SER A 198 -23.86 -10.44 -11.62
CA SER A 198 -24.76 -10.43 -10.47
C SER A 198 -24.25 -11.41 -9.42
N PRO A 199 -24.44 -11.14 -8.11
CA PRO A 199 -24.06 -12.06 -7.04
C PRO A 199 -24.77 -13.42 -7.12
N THR A 200 -25.83 -13.55 -7.93
CA THR A 200 -26.52 -14.83 -8.17
C THR A 200 -25.94 -15.65 -9.32
N SER A 201 -25.03 -15.07 -10.12
CA SER A 201 -24.46 -15.71 -11.31
C SER A 201 -23.36 -16.71 -10.96
N THR A 202 -23.21 -17.76 -11.78
CA THR A 202 -22.07 -18.69 -11.71
C THR A 202 -21.11 -18.39 -12.86
N ALA A 203 -19.84 -18.15 -12.56
CA ALA A 203 -18.86 -17.61 -13.51
C ALA A 203 -18.13 -18.71 -14.31
N TYR A 204 -17.75 -19.81 -13.65
CA TYR A 204 -17.03 -20.92 -14.28
C TYR A 204 -17.83 -22.23 -14.32
N SER A 205 -17.57 -23.05 -15.33
CA SER A 205 -18.04 -24.43 -15.40
C SER A 205 -17.26 -25.37 -14.46
N ASP A 206 -17.79 -26.57 -14.24
CA ASP A 206 -17.15 -27.60 -13.39
C ASP A 206 -15.75 -27.94 -13.91
N ALA A 207 -15.62 -28.10 -15.23
CA ALA A 207 -14.34 -28.40 -15.88
C ALA A 207 -13.31 -27.27 -15.71
N GLU A 208 -13.77 -26.01 -15.73
CA GLU A 208 -12.91 -24.85 -15.54
C GLU A 208 -12.46 -24.70 -14.09
N MET A 209 -13.37 -24.84 -13.11
CA MET A 209 -12.99 -24.81 -11.70
C MET A 209 -12.03 -25.96 -11.35
N HIS A 210 -12.28 -27.16 -11.87
CA HIS A 210 -11.38 -28.29 -11.69
C HIS A 210 -10.01 -28.04 -12.33
N ALA A 211 -9.95 -27.38 -13.50
CA ALA A 211 -8.68 -27.01 -14.14
C ALA A 211 -7.87 -26.02 -13.30
N ILE A 212 -8.53 -25.02 -12.70
CA ILE A 212 -7.87 -24.06 -11.78
C ILE A 212 -7.29 -24.82 -10.58
N VAL A 213 -8.13 -25.57 -9.86
CA VAL A 213 -7.74 -26.19 -8.60
C VAL A 213 -6.71 -27.29 -8.80
N SER A 214 -6.88 -28.19 -9.77
CA SER A 214 -5.90 -29.25 -10.05
C SER A 214 -4.53 -28.70 -10.48
N THR A 215 -4.51 -27.61 -11.27
CA THR A 215 -3.23 -26.99 -11.66
C THR A 215 -2.56 -26.29 -10.49
N ALA A 216 -3.32 -25.69 -9.58
CA ALA A 216 -2.78 -25.09 -8.37
C ALA A 216 -2.22 -26.18 -7.43
N ASP A 217 -2.92 -27.30 -7.28
CA ASP A 217 -2.48 -28.45 -6.50
C ASP A 217 -1.20 -29.09 -7.04
N ASP A 218 -1.07 -29.23 -8.37
CA ASP A 218 0.18 -29.67 -9.04
C ASP A 218 1.39 -28.76 -8.68
N LEU A 219 1.13 -27.50 -8.31
CA LEU A 219 2.12 -26.50 -7.91
C LEU A 219 2.24 -26.35 -6.38
N GLY A 220 1.46 -27.09 -5.59
CA GLY A 220 1.41 -27.00 -4.15
C GLY A 220 0.74 -25.73 -3.61
N LEU A 221 -0.13 -25.10 -4.41
CA LEU A 221 -0.80 -23.84 -4.06
C LEU A 221 -2.29 -24.07 -3.71
N PRO A 222 -2.76 -23.64 -2.54
CA PRO A 222 -4.17 -23.70 -2.19
C PRO A 222 -5.00 -22.65 -2.94
N CYS A 223 -6.29 -22.97 -3.15
CA CYS A 223 -7.24 -22.08 -3.83
C CYS A 223 -8.28 -21.49 -2.88
N ALA A 224 -8.54 -20.19 -3.05
CA ALA A 224 -9.65 -19.44 -2.46
C ALA A 224 -10.62 -19.01 -3.57
N ALA A 225 -11.92 -19.17 -3.36
CA ALA A 225 -12.93 -18.87 -4.38
C ALA A 225 -13.99 -17.89 -3.89
N HIS A 226 -14.16 -16.79 -4.64
CA HIS A 226 -15.25 -15.82 -4.45
C HIS A 226 -16.58 -16.44 -4.92
N LEU A 227 -17.49 -16.69 -3.97
CA LEU A 227 -18.66 -17.55 -4.18
C LEU A 227 -19.84 -17.14 -3.30
N PHE A 228 -20.99 -16.86 -3.90
CA PHE A 228 -22.21 -16.55 -3.14
C PHE A 228 -23.21 -17.72 -3.06
N THR A 229 -23.46 -18.40 -4.19
CA THR A 229 -24.61 -19.31 -4.38
C THR A 229 -24.26 -20.78 -4.21
N ASP A 230 -25.27 -21.59 -3.87
CA ASP A 230 -25.15 -23.06 -3.77
C ASP A 230 -24.46 -23.69 -4.99
N ARG A 231 -24.93 -23.34 -6.19
CA ARG A 231 -24.40 -23.92 -7.43
C ARG A 231 -22.91 -23.66 -7.58
N ALA A 232 -22.45 -22.44 -7.32
CA ALA A 232 -21.05 -22.09 -7.46
C ALA A 232 -20.20 -22.76 -6.37
N ILE A 233 -20.72 -22.81 -5.14
CA ILE A 233 -20.03 -23.43 -3.99
C ILE A 233 -19.86 -24.93 -4.20
N LEU A 234 -20.91 -25.64 -4.60
CA LEU A 234 -20.84 -27.09 -4.81
C LEU A 234 -19.79 -27.45 -5.88
N ARG A 235 -19.72 -26.68 -6.97
CA ARG A 235 -18.69 -26.85 -8.02
C ARG A 235 -17.27 -26.65 -7.49
N ALA A 236 -17.07 -25.62 -6.69
CA ALA A 236 -15.78 -25.30 -6.12
C ALA A 236 -15.35 -26.35 -5.06
N VAL A 237 -16.28 -26.80 -4.23
CA VAL A 237 -16.02 -27.87 -3.25
C VAL A 237 -15.66 -29.17 -3.97
N GLU A 238 -16.40 -29.54 -5.02
CA GLU A 238 -16.08 -30.72 -5.84
C GLU A 238 -14.72 -30.59 -6.56
N ALA A 239 -14.36 -29.38 -6.98
CA ALA A 239 -13.04 -29.11 -7.55
C ALA A 239 -11.90 -29.19 -6.52
N GLY A 240 -12.19 -29.08 -5.22
CA GLY A 240 -11.22 -29.18 -4.13
C GLY A 240 -10.69 -27.84 -3.61
N VAL A 241 -11.47 -26.75 -3.68
CA VAL A 241 -11.01 -25.46 -3.12
C VAL A 241 -10.74 -25.58 -1.62
N ARG A 242 -9.77 -24.81 -1.11
CA ARG A 242 -9.46 -24.80 0.31
C ARG A 242 -10.40 -23.89 1.11
N SER A 243 -10.81 -22.77 0.51
CA SER A 243 -11.80 -21.86 1.13
C SER A 243 -12.81 -21.29 0.16
N VAL A 244 -14.02 -21.12 0.68
CA VAL A 244 -15.15 -20.40 0.08
C VAL A 244 -15.23 -19.03 0.75
N GLU A 245 -15.17 -17.98 -0.06
CA GLU A 245 -15.26 -16.61 0.39
C GLU A 245 -16.71 -16.12 0.24
N HIS A 246 -17.22 -15.39 1.23
CA HIS A 246 -18.59 -14.87 1.38
C HIS A 246 -19.65 -15.94 1.68
N GLY A 247 -20.03 -16.76 0.70
CA GLY A 247 -20.95 -17.89 0.86
C GLY A 247 -22.34 -17.59 1.45
N CYS A 248 -22.78 -16.33 1.42
CA CYS A 248 -23.97 -15.89 2.15
C CYS A 248 -25.30 -16.25 1.48
N PHE A 249 -25.33 -16.72 0.23
CA PHE A 249 -26.55 -17.28 -0.37
C PHE A 249 -26.63 -18.81 -0.29
N ALA A 250 -25.68 -19.45 0.39
CA ALA A 250 -25.70 -20.90 0.57
C ALA A 250 -26.87 -21.35 1.47
N THR A 251 -27.37 -22.54 1.18
CA THR A 251 -28.35 -23.27 1.97
C THR A 251 -27.66 -24.15 3.02
N PRO A 252 -28.38 -24.58 4.07
CA PRO A 252 -27.84 -25.49 5.08
C PRO A 252 -27.22 -26.77 4.51
N SER A 253 -27.78 -27.34 3.44
CA SER A 253 -27.23 -28.52 2.77
C SER A 253 -25.86 -28.26 2.14
N THR A 254 -25.64 -27.07 1.60
CA THR A 254 -24.34 -26.70 1.01
C THR A 254 -23.28 -26.50 2.08
N TYR A 255 -23.63 -25.91 3.23
CA TYR A 255 -22.71 -25.85 4.37
C TYR A 255 -22.35 -27.24 4.90
N GLN A 256 -23.28 -28.20 4.90
CA GLN A 256 -22.99 -29.58 5.25
C GLN A 256 -21.98 -30.21 4.28
N VAL A 257 -22.14 -29.98 2.97
CA VAL A 257 -21.17 -30.47 1.97
C VAL A 257 -19.78 -29.86 2.20
N MET A 258 -19.70 -28.58 2.56
CA MET A 258 -18.42 -27.94 2.92
C MET A 258 -17.82 -28.57 4.19
N GLU A 259 -18.63 -28.83 5.21
CA GLU A 259 -18.23 -29.48 6.46
C GLU A 259 -17.67 -30.89 6.19
N ASP A 260 -18.39 -31.70 5.43
CA ASP A 260 -18.00 -33.08 5.07
C ASP A 260 -16.70 -33.10 4.25
N ALA A 261 -16.49 -32.09 3.39
CA ALA A 261 -15.29 -31.95 2.58
C ALA A 261 -14.11 -31.27 3.32
N GLY A 262 -14.33 -30.74 4.53
CA GLY A 262 -13.31 -29.99 5.28
C GLY A 262 -12.93 -28.63 4.65
N VAL A 263 -13.82 -28.06 3.83
CA VAL A 263 -13.63 -26.75 3.18
C VAL A 263 -13.99 -25.63 4.15
N PHE A 264 -13.14 -24.61 4.20
CA PHE A 264 -13.35 -23.47 5.09
C PHE A 264 -14.32 -22.45 4.50
N LEU A 265 -15.06 -21.77 5.36
CA LEU A 265 -15.86 -20.59 5.04
C LEU A 265 -15.15 -19.33 5.57
N VAL A 266 -15.03 -18.31 4.73
CA VAL A 266 -14.59 -16.96 5.12
C VAL A 266 -15.73 -15.99 4.78
N PRO A 267 -16.64 -15.68 5.73
CA PRO A 267 -17.95 -15.11 5.42
C PRO A 267 -17.95 -13.59 5.21
N THR A 268 -16.93 -12.87 5.66
CA THR A 268 -16.79 -11.41 5.49
C THR A 268 -18.01 -10.63 5.98
N HIS A 269 -18.48 -10.93 7.20
CA HIS A 269 -19.78 -10.45 7.69
C HIS A 269 -19.87 -8.92 7.72
N TYR A 270 -18.80 -8.24 8.15
CA TYR A 270 -18.79 -6.81 8.31
C TYR A 270 -18.85 -6.07 6.99
N ALA A 271 -18.15 -6.52 5.94
CA ALA A 271 -18.28 -5.92 4.62
C ALA A 271 -19.73 -5.93 4.14
N GLN A 272 -20.42 -7.06 4.26
CA GLN A 272 -21.83 -7.18 3.84
C GLN A 272 -22.75 -6.28 4.68
N THR A 273 -22.58 -6.27 6.00
CA THR A 273 -23.36 -5.41 6.91
C THR A 273 -23.07 -3.92 6.69
N TYR A 274 -21.82 -3.54 6.39
CA TYR A 274 -21.40 -2.16 6.16
C TYR A 274 -22.21 -1.49 5.04
N PHE A 275 -22.42 -2.20 3.92
CA PHE A 275 -23.24 -1.73 2.81
C PHE A 275 -24.75 -1.84 3.12
N LEU A 276 -25.20 -2.93 3.75
CA LEU A 276 -26.61 -3.13 4.10
C LEU A 276 -27.15 -2.05 5.04
N ASP A 277 -26.36 -1.63 6.03
CA ASP A 277 -26.74 -0.63 7.03
C ASP A 277 -26.81 0.79 6.45
N ARG A 278 -26.19 1.01 5.27
CA ARG A 278 -26.15 2.29 4.57
C ARG A 278 -27.03 2.34 3.33
N LEU A 279 -27.87 1.32 3.09
CA LEU A 279 -28.74 1.25 1.90
C LEU A 279 -29.60 2.50 1.66
N ASP A 280 -30.00 3.17 2.74
CA ASP A 280 -30.85 4.37 2.72
C ASP A 280 -30.08 5.68 2.96
N ASP A 281 -28.74 5.63 3.03
CA ASP A 281 -27.86 6.81 3.13
C ASP A 281 -27.47 7.27 1.72
N ASP A 282 -28.22 8.22 1.16
CA ASP A 282 -27.95 8.75 -0.19
C ASP A 282 -26.54 9.32 -0.32
N GLY A 283 -26.02 10.01 0.72
CA GLY A 283 -24.70 10.62 0.69
C GLY A 283 -23.55 9.60 0.65
N PHE A 284 -23.74 8.42 1.24
CA PHE A 284 -22.79 7.32 1.13
C PHE A 284 -22.70 6.76 -0.30
N TRP A 285 -23.82 6.72 -1.03
CA TRP A 285 -23.85 6.13 -2.38
C TRP A 285 -23.56 7.13 -3.49
N ASP A 286 -23.47 8.43 -3.22
CA ASP A 286 -23.19 9.49 -4.23
C ASP A 286 -21.89 9.25 -5.01
N SER A 287 -20.89 8.61 -4.39
CA SER A 287 -19.60 8.28 -5.00
C SER A 287 -19.52 6.86 -5.57
N SER A 288 -20.58 6.06 -5.44
CA SER A 288 -20.65 4.68 -5.93
C SER A 288 -21.42 4.59 -7.25
N THR A 289 -21.23 3.51 -8.00
CA THR A 289 -22.06 3.27 -9.18
C THR A 289 -23.46 2.83 -8.74
N ALA A 290 -24.50 3.36 -9.41
CA ALA A 290 -25.89 3.08 -9.05
C ALA A 290 -26.25 1.58 -9.04
N ILE A 291 -25.51 0.77 -9.81
CA ILE A 291 -25.69 -0.68 -9.89
C ILE A 291 -25.33 -1.40 -8.60
N VAL A 292 -24.32 -0.94 -7.85
CA VAL A 292 -23.89 -1.60 -6.61
C VAL A 292 -24.96 -1.44 -5.54
N ARG A 293 -25.49 -0.21 -5.36
CA ARG A 293 -26.61 0.05 -4.45
C ARG A 293 -27.84 -0.77 -4.85
N ALA A 294 -28.12 -0.86 -6.15
CA ALA A 294 -29.26 -1.63 -6.66
C ALA A 294 -29.12 -3.12 -6.35
N ASN A 295 -27.95 -3.73 -6.57
CA ASN A 295 -27.67 -5.13 -6.24
C ASN A 295 -27.86 -5.41 -4.74
N TYR A 296 -27.30 -4.56 -3.86
CA TYR A 296 -27.49 -4.71 -2.41
C TYR A 296 -28.96 -4.55 -2.01
N ARG A 297 -29.69 -3.60 -2.61
CA ARG A 297 -31.11 -3.37 -2.32
C ARG A 297 -31.98 -4.54 -2.77
N GLU A 298 -31.74 -5.06 -3.98
CA GLU A 298 -32.47 -6.19 -4.55
C GLU A 298 -32.33 -7.45 -3.69
N HIS A 299 -31.13 -7.70 -3.16
CA HIS A 299 -30.84 -8.92 -2.41
C HIS A 299 -30.76 -8.73 -0.89
N ALA A 300 -31.21 -7.58 -0.37
CA ALA A 300 -30.99 -7.20 1.03
C ALA A 300 -31.54 -8.23 2.04
N GLU A 301 -32.75 -8.72 1.83
CA GLU A 301 -33.38 -9.70 2.73
C GLU A 301 -32.66 -11.05 2.70
N ALA A 302 -32.39 -11.58 1.49
CA ALA A 302 -31.66 -12.82 1.31
C ALA A 302 -30.25 -12.77 1.91
N LEU A 303 -29.57 -11.62 1.77
CA LEU A 303 -28.24 -11.40 2.33
C LEU A 303 -28.28 -11.37 3.87
N ARG A 304 -29.23 -10.62 4.47
CA ARG A 304 -29.41 -10.58 5.93
C ARG A 304 -29.69 -11.95 6.52
N GLU A 305 -30.60 -12.73 5.91
CA GLU A 305 -30.86 -14.10 6.37
C GLU A 305 -29.64 -15.00 6.20
N GLY A 306 -28.97 -14.88 5.06
CA GLY A 306 -27.77 -15.61 4.70
C GLY A 306 -26.65 -15.49 5.73
N LEU A 307 -26.38 -14.26 6.18
CA LEU A 307 -25.35 -13.95 7.18
C LEU A 307 -25.61 -14.63 8.54
N LEU A 308 -26.85 -15.01 8.86
CA LEU A 308 -27.17 -15.69 10.12
C LEU A 308 -26.98 -17.21 10.08
N ARG A 309 -26.88 -17.81 8.89
CA ARG A 309 -26.87 -19.27 8.72
C ARG A 309 -25.56 -19.93 9.17
N PRO A 310 -24.36 -19.41 8.82
CA PRO A 310 -23.08 -20.03 9.19
C PRO A 310 -22.90 -20.28 10.69
N ALA A 311 -23.42 -19.39 11.55
CA ALA A 311 -23.35 -19.55 12.99
C ALA A 311 -24.09 -20.81 13.51
N ARG A 312 -25.02 -21.36 12.72
CA ARG A 312 -25.85 -22.52 13.08
C ARG A 312 -25.34 -23.84 12.49
N THR A 313 -24.18 -23.84 11.85
CA THR A 313 -23.54 -25.04 11.26
C THR A 313 -22.16 -25.27 11.90
N ASN A 314 -21.54 -26.43 11.64
CA ASN A 314 -20.17 -26.71 12.09
C ASN A 314 -19.13 -26.52 10.96
N VAL A 315 -19.50 -25.85 9.86
CA VAL A 315 -18.53 -25.46 8.85
C VAL A 315 -17.38 -24.70 9.51
N LYS A 316 -16.14 -25.02 9.12
CA LYS A 316 -14.96 -24.34 9.66
C LYS A 316 -14.94 -22.90 9.19
N THR A 317 -15.33 -21.97 10.06
CA THR A 317 -15.30 -20.53 9.77
C THR A 317 -13.96 -19.92 10.18
N ALA A 318 -13.23 -19.38 9.21
CA ALA A 318 -12.06 -18.53 9.47
C ALA A 318 -12.46 -17.04 9.37
N PHE A 319 -11.78 -16.21 10.14
CA PHE A 319 -11.98 -14.76 10.14
C PHE A 319 -11.41 -14.18 8.86
N GLY A 320 -12.20 -13.39 8.16
CA GLY A 320 -11.77 -12.60 7.03
C GLY A 320 -12.78 -11.48 6.82
N THR A 321 -12.31 -10.30 6.44
CA THR A 321 -13.13 -9.08 6.54
C THR A 321 -13.57 -8.52 5.22
N ASP A 322 -12.82 -8.76 4.15
CA ASP A 322 -12.89 -8.03 2.88
C ASP A 322 -12.53 -6.54 3.06
N ALA A 323 -11.65 -6.23 4.03
CA ALA A 323 -11.14 -4.88 4.24
C ALA A 323 -10.43 -4.37 2.98
N GLY A 324 -10.74 -3.13 2.59
CA GLY A 324 -10.54 -2.63 1.22
C GLY A 324 -11.87 -2.17 0.62
N MET A 325 -12.96 -2.89 0.92
CA MET A 325 -14.33 -2.46 0.59
C MET A 325 -14.91 -1.44 1.58
N PHE A 326 -14.28 -1.33 2.75
CA PHE A 326 -14.54 -0.34 3.79
C PHE A 326 -13.17 0.03 4.42
N PRO A 327 -13.08 1.11 5.22
CA PRO A 327 -11.80 1.54 5.78
C PRO A 327 -11.11 0.43 6.58
N HIS A 328 -9.85 0.08 6.27
CA HIS A 328 -9.11 -1.00 6.95
C HIS A 328 -9.01 -0.81 8.46
N ALA A 329 -9.08 0.43 8.94
CA ALA A 329 -9.16 0.78 10.35
C ALA A 329 -10.41 0.25 11.07
N GLU A 330 -11.38 -0.31 10.34
CA GLU A 330 -12.59 -0.88 10.89
C GLU A 330 -12.60 -2.42 10.87
N ASN A 331 -11.51 -3.07 10.44
CA ASN A 331 -11.46 -4.53 10.28
C ASN A 331 -11.80 -5.32 11.56
N TRP A 332 -11.45 -4.79 12.73
CA TRP A 332 -11.84 -5.36 14.03
C TRP A 332 -13.35 -5.49 14.24
N ARG A 333 -14.18 -4.72 13.50
CA ARG A 333 -15.64 -4.77 13.61
C ARG A 333 -16.26 -6.06 13.10
N GLU A 334 -15.50 -6.89 12.39
CA GLU A 334 -15.92 -8.26 12.07
C GLU A 334 -16.21 -9.06 13.34
N PHE A 335 -15.42 -8.92 14.41
CA PHE A 335 -15.68 -9.63 15.67
C PHE A 335 -17.08 -9.37 16.25
N PRO A 336 -17.48 -8.13 16.58
CA PRO A 336 -18.84 -7.87 17.07
C PRO A 336 -19.92 -8.19 16.03
N THR A 337 -19.62 -8.08 14.73
CA THR A 337 -20.59 -8.43 13.67
C THR A 337 -20.85 -9.94 13.63
N MET A 338 -19.81 -10.78 13.78
CA MET A 338 -19.97 -12.22 13.93
C MET A 338 -20.88 -12.56 15.13
N LEU A 339 -20.69 -11.90 16.28
CA LEU A 339 -21.55 -12.13 17.44
C LEU A 339 -23.00 -11.71 17.17
N ALA A 340 -23.21 -10.56 16.52
CA ALA A 340 -24.53 -10.10 16.11
C ALA A 340 -25.23 -11.10 15.16
N HIS A 341 -24.45 -11.84 14.36
CA HIS A 341 -24.93 -12.91 13.49
C HIS A 341 -25.03 -14.30 14.16
N GLY A 342 -24.77 -14.38 15.46
CA GLY A 342 -25.03 -15.58 16.27
C GLY A 342 -23.82 -16.45 16.60
N TYR A 343 -22.60 -16.02 16.24
CA TYR A 343 -21.39 -16.71 16.71
C TYR A 343 -21.16 -16.46 18.20
N THR A 344 -20.57 -17.42 18.90
CA THR A 344 -20.10 -17.22 20.26
C THR A 344 -18.75 -16.47 20.27
N PRO A 345 -18.38 -15.78 21.36
CA PRO A 345 -17.06 -15.16 21.50
C PRO A 345 -15.92 -16.14 21.21
N LEU A 346 -16.01 -17.36 21.76
CA LEU A 346 -15.02 -18.42 21.52
C LEU A 346 -14.87 -18.77 20.04
N ARG A 347 -15.99 -18.93 19.30
CA ARG A 347 -15.94 -19.23 17.85
C ARG A 347 -15.35 -18.07 17.05
N ALA A 348 -15.70 -16.82 17.38
CA ALA A 348 -15.16 -15.65 16.69
C ALA A 348 -13.65 -15.48 16.94
N LEU A 349 -13.20 -15.67 18.18
CA LEU A 349 -11.78 -15.60 18.54
C LEU A 349 -10.98 -16.76 17.91
N ARG A 350 -11.50 -17.98 17.90
CA ARG A 350 -10.86 -19.12 17.20
C ARG A 350 -10.80 -18.90 15.69
N ALA A 351 -11.85 -18.33 15.10
CA ALA A 351 -11.89 -17.98 13.68
C ALA A 351 -10.72 -17.06 13.29
N ALA A 352 -10.34 -16.12 14.16
CA ALA A 352 -9.23 -15.18 13.93
C ALA A 352 -7.87 -15.65 14.42
N THR A 353 -7.77 -16.86 14.97
CA THR A 353 -6.51 -17.39 15.53
C THR A 353 -6.24 -18.79 14.98
N CYS A 354 -6.53 -19.85 15.74
CA CYS A 354 -6.16 -21.21 15.39
C CYS A 354 -6.88 -21.75 14.14
N VAL A 355 -8.13 -21.36 13.87
CA VAL A 355 -8.86 -21.80 12.67
C VAL A 355 -8.35 -21.07 11.42
N ALA A 356 -8.03 -19.79 11.53
CA ALA A 356 -7.35 -19.06 10.46
C ALA A 356 -5.96 -19.65 10.18
N ALA A 357 -5.19 -19.98 11.22
CA ALA A 357 -3.89 -20.62 11.07
C ALA A 357 -3.99 -22.00 10.37
N ASP A 358 -5.03 -22.80 10.69
CA ASP A 358 -5.35 -24.06 10.00
C ASP A 358 -5.71 -23.81 8.52
N LEU A 359 -6.55 -22.82 8.23
CA LEU A 359 -6.84 -22.42 6.84
C LEU A 359 -5.56 -22.08 6.06
N LEU A 360 -4.69 -21.26 6.65
CA LEU A 360 -3.45 -20.82 6.01
C LEU A 360 -2.37 -21.92 5.91
N GLY A 361 -2.57 -23.09 6.51
CA GLY A 361 -1.53 -24.13 6.58
C GLY A 361 -0.32 -23.71 7.41
N ARG A 362 -0.54 -22.88 8.45
CA ARG A 362 0.49 -22.30 9.31
C ARG A 362 0.29 -22.71 10.77
N PRO A 363 0.52 -23.98 11.11
CA PRO A 363 0.30 -24.50 12.47
C PRO A 363 1.25 -23.89 13.51
N ASP A 364 2.29 -23.17 13.08
CA ASP A 364 3.16 -22.40 13.95
C ASP A 364 2.56 -21.04 14.39
N LEU A 365 1.42 -20.63 13.83
CA LEU A 365 0.71 -19.38 14.14
C LEU A 365 -0.59 -19.66 14.90
N GLY A 366 -1.23 -18.59 15.40
CA GLY A 366 -2.61 -18.64 15.90
C GLY A 366 -2.81 -19.42 17.20
N THR A 367 -1.75 -19.78 17.92
CA THR A 367 -1.82 -20.42 19.24
C THR A 367 -0.74 -19.89 20.17
N ILE A 368 -0.97 -19.98 21.49
CA ILE A 368 0.06 -19.76 22.50
C ILE A 368 0.47 -21.13 23.03
N THR A 369 1.37 -21.82 22.33
CA THR A 369 1.88 -23.15 22.72
C THR A 369 3.40 -23.21 22.54
N PRO A 370 4.13 -24.03 23.31
CA PRO A 370 5.58 -24.15 23.15
C PRO A 370 5.98 -24.49 21.71
N GLY A 371 6.91 -23.72 21.14
CA GLY A 371 7.38 -23.83 19.77
C GLY A 371 6.64 -22.95 18.76
N ALA A 372 5.43 -22.47 19.07
CA ALA A 372 4.71 -21.54 18.20
C ALA A 372 5.43 -20.20 18.07
N THR A 373 5.23 -19.51 16.95
CA THR A 373 5.77 -18.17 16.70
C THR A 373 5.13 -17.19 17.69
N ALA A 374 5.95 -16.32 18.29
CA ALA A 374 5.49 -15.32 19.25
C ALA A 374 4.85 -14.09 18.56
N ASP A 375 3.82 -14.37 17.78
CA ASP A 375 2.86 -13.40 17.26
C ASP A 375 1.71 -13.30 18.28
N LEU A 376 1.65 -12.20 19.02
CA LEU A 376 0.78 -12.07 20.21
C LEU A 376 0.11 -10.70 20.25
N VAL A 377 -1.09 -10.65 20.83
CA VAL A 377 -1.81 -9.40 21.12
C VAL A 377 -2.30 -9.41 22.56
N ALA A 378 -2.05 -8.32 23.28
CA ALA A 378 -2.60 -8.09 24.62
C ALA A 378 -3.72 -7.05 24.53
N LEU A 379 -4.93 -7.47 24.87
CA LEU A 379 -6.13 -6.64 24.84
C LEU A 379 -6.44 -6.11 26.25
N GLU A 380 -6.93 -4.87 26.33
CA GLU A 380 -7.47 -4.35 27.60
C GLU A 380 -8.82 -4.99 27.93
N GLY A 381 -8.89 -5.70 29.06
CA GLY A 381 -10.09 -6.42 29.48
C GLY A 381 -10.15 -7.86 28.97
N ASP A 382 -11.36 -8.43 28.98
CA ASP A 382 -11.61 -9.83 28.60
C ASP A 382 -12.53 -9.91 27.36
N PRO A 383 -12.02 -10.35 26.19
CA PRO A 383 -12.80 -10.44 24.96
C PRO A 383 -13.89 -11.52 24.98
N PHE A 384 -13.89 -12.43 25.97
CA PHE A 384 -14.96 -13.42 26.15
C PHE A 384 -16.22 -12.81 26.76
N HIS A 385 -16.07 -11.73 27.53
CA HIS A 385 -17.18 -10.99 28.13
C HIS A 385 -17.56 -9.74 27.33
N ASP A 386 -16.57 -9.02 26.79
CA ASP A 386 -16.76 -7.85 25.94
C ASP A 386 -15.90 -7.97 24.69
N ILE A 387 -16.50 -8.44 23.58
CA ILE A 387 -15.79 -8.63 22.32
C ILE A 387 -15.19 -7.33 21.77
N THR A 388 -15.68 -6.15 22.17
CA THR A 388 -15.13 -4.86 21.72
C THR A 388 -13.72 -4.62 22.26
N ALA A 389 -13.25 -5.40 23.25
CA ALA A 389 -11.85 -5.41 23.68
C ALA A 389 -10.88 -5.67 22.52
N THR A 390 -11.32 -6.38 21.47
CA THR A 390 -10.53 -6.59 20.24
C THR A 390 -10.18 -5.30 19.49
N SER A 391 -10.84 -4.18 19.79
CA SER A 391 -10.48 -2.85 19.25
C SER A 391 -9.41 -2.12 20.06
N ARG A 392 -9.02 -2.65 21.23
CA ARG A 392 -8.19 -1.98 22.25
C ARG A 392 -6.93 -2.79 22.52
N SER A 393 -6.18 -3.05 21.46
CA SER A 393 -4.86 -3.70 21.52
C SER A 393 -3.85 -2.76 22.18
N ARG A 394 -3.34 -3.17 23.35
CA ARG A 394 -2.37 -2.38 24.13
C ARG A 394 -0.93 -2.73 23.81
N TYR A 395 -0.67 -4.03 23.61
CA TYR A 395 0.63 -4.54 23.18
C TYR A 395 0.44 -5.48 22.00
N VAL A 396 1.31 -5.36 20.99
CA VAL A 396 1.38 -6.28 19.86
C VAL A 396 2.82 -6.74 19.71
N PHE A 397 2.99 -8.05 19.56
CA PHE A 397 4.27 -8.69 19.31
C PHE A 397 4.21 -9.44 17.98
N GLN A 398 5.27 -9.34 17.19
CA GLN A 398 5.42 -10.07 15.93
C GLN A 398 6.79 -10.73 15.91
N GLY A 399 6.82 -12.06 15.84
CA GLY A 399 8.04 -12.85 15.98
C GLY A 399 8.82 -12.53 17.27
N GLY A 400 8.12 -12.28 18.38
CA GLY A 400 8.71 -11.93 19.67
C GLY A 400 9.23 -10.50 19.79
N ARG A 401 9.14 -9.68 18.73
CA ARG A 401 9.47 -8.25 18.78
C ARG A 401 8.22 -7.45 19.14
N MET A 402 8.32 -6.60 20.16
CA MET A 402 7.25 -5.65 20.49
C MET A 402 7.14 -4.58 19.39
N VAL A 403 5.96 -4.46 18.79
CA VAL A 403 5.64 -3.47 17.75
C VAL A 403 4.92 -2.27 18.34
N THR A 404 3.98 -2.52 19.26
CA THR A 404 3.22 -1.47 19.96
C THR A 404 3.28 -1.68 21.47
N GLY A 405 3.24 -0.57 22.20
CA GLY A 405 3.32 -0.52 23.66
C GLY A 405 4.63 0.07 24.19
N THR A 406 4.57 0.63 25.40
CA THR A 406 5.75 1.03 26.17
C THR A 406 5.98 0.02 27.29
N PRO A 407 7.21 -0.52 27.46
CA PRO A 407 7.50 -1.35 28.62
C PRO A 407 7.36 -0.49 29.88
N SER A 408 6.65 -1.01 30.88
CA SER A 408 6.67 -0.42 32.22
C SER A 408 8.10 -0.47 32.76
N PRO A 409 8.71 0.64 33.18
CA PRO A 409 10.08 0.62 33.69
C PRO A 409 10.13 -0.20 34.99
N VAL A 410 10.77 -1.37 34.94
CA VAL A 410 11.20 -2.08 36.15
C VAL A 410 12.48 -1.40 36.68
N PRO A 411 12.63 -1.17 37.99
CA PRO A 411 13.83 -0.54 38.55
C PRO A 411 15.03 -1.48 38.41
N VAL A 412 15.90 -1.22 37.43
CA VAL A 412 17.24 -1.81 37.38
C VAL A 412 18.16 -0.93 38.24
N ALA A 413 19.02 -1.56 39.05
CA ALA A 413 19.95 -0.89 39.97
C ALA A 413 20.73 0.26 39.29
N PRO A 414 20.99 1.38 40.00
CA PRO A 414 21.46 2.62 39.38
C PRO A 414 22.86 2.45 38.78
N ARG A 415 22.94 2.66 37.46
CA ARG A 415 24.21 2.86 36.73
C ARG A 415 24.74 4.28 37.02
N PRO A 416 26.06 4.52 37.11
CA PRO A 416 26.59 5.85 37.44
C PRO A 416 26.13 6.89 36.42
N ALA A 417 25.72 8.05 36.92
CA ALA A 417 25.15 9.13 36.13
C ALA A 417 26.14 9.61 35.05
N ALA A 418 25.66 9.67 33.81
CA ALA A 418 26.30 10.44 32.75
C ALA A 418 26.14 11.94 33.03
N PRO A 419 27.12 12.79 32.68
CA PRO A 419 27.04 14.21 32.95
C PRO A 419 25.90 14.87 32.18
N SER A 420 25.15 15.71 32.88
CA SER A 420 24.05 16.51 32.36
C SER A 420 24.50 17.39 31.18
N PRO A 421 23.67 17.58 30.14
CA PRO A 421 23.98 18.53 29.08
C PRO A 421 23.93 19.96 29.62
N SER A 422 24.98 20.73 29.34
CA SER A 422 25.06 22.16 29.60
C SER A 422 23.94 22.93 28.89
N PRO A 423 23.55 24.12 29.39
CA PRO A 423 22.55 24.95 28.73
C PRO A 423 23.09 25.39 27.37
N LEU A 424 22.28 25.20 26.32
CA LEU A 424 22.57 25.73 24.98
C LEU A 424 22.76 27.25 25.09
N ARG A 425 23.98 27.68 24.82
CA ARG A 425 24.37 29.07 24.67
C ARG A 425 23.66 29.67 23.46
N SER A 426 23.14 30.88 23.61
CA SER A 426 22.90 31.80 22.51
C SER A 426 24.23 32.07 21.79
N VAL A 427 24.30 31.75 20.50
CA VAL A 427 25.43 32.14 19.64
C VAL A 427 24.86 33.03 18.53
N THR A 428 25.21 34.30 18.61
CA THR A 428 25.08 35.29 17.54
C THR A 428 26.17 35.04 16.48
N GLY A 429 25.74 34.74 15.25
CA GLY A 429 26.51 34.80 14.01
C GLY A 429 25.51 34.97 12.87
N ASP A 430 25.83 35.73 11.82
CA ASP A 430 24.92 36.05 10.69
C ASP A 430 24.35 34.76 10.08
N HIS A 431 23.13 34.39 10.46
CA HIS A 431 22.40 33.29 9.85
C HIS A 431 21.66 33.84 8.62
N MET A 432 21.97 33.28 7.44
CA MET A 432 21.25 33.65 6.22
C MET A 432 19.75 33.37 6.39
N ASN A 433 18.94 34.37 6.06
CA ASN A 433 17.48 34.23 6.04
C ASN A 433 17.01 33.58 4.72
N ALA A 434 15.72 33.22 4.65
CA ALA A 434 15.13 32.57 3.48
C ALA A 434 15.32 33.34 2.16
N GLU A 435 15.21 34.68 2.21
CA GLU A 435 15.37 35.54 1.05
C GLU A 435 16.81 35.54 0.54
N GLN A 436 17.78 35.58 1.45
CA GLN A 436 19.21 35.50 1.14
C GLN A 436 19.58 34.15 0.53
N LEU A 437 18.94 33.06 0.96
CA LEU A 437 19.13 31.73 0.38
C LEU A 437 18.65 31.66 -1.08
N VAL A 438 17.46 32.22 -1.37
CA VAL A 438 16.94 32.29 -2.74
C VAL A 438 17.80 33.20 -3.61
N GLU A 439 18.20 34.37 -3.09
CA GLU A 439 19.05 35.33 -3.82
C GLU A 439 20.41 34.73 -4.17
N ALA A 440 20.99 33.95 -3.26
CA ALA A 440 22.28 33.30 -3.46
C ALA A 440 22.30 32.31 -4.64
N MET A 441 21.15 31.83 -5.09
CA MET A 441 21.04 30.88 -6.21
C MET A 441 20.89 31.56 -7.57
N LYS A 442 20.55 32.85 -7.65
CA LYS A 442 20.38 33.55 -8.94
C LYS A 442 21.62 33.49 -9.84
N PRO A 443 22.85 33.74 -9.35
CA PRO A 443 24.05 33.67 -10.19
C PRO A 443 24.30 32.25 -10.74
N ASP A 444 23.91 31.22 -10.00
CA ASP A 444 24.04 29.82 -10.44
C ASP A 444 23.05 29.51 -11.57
N VAL A 445 21.79 29.95 -11.45
CA VAL A 445 20.78 29.84 -12.53
C VAL A 445 21.24 30.58 -13.79
N GLU A 446 21.68 31.84 -13.66
CA GLU A 446 22.17 32.63 -14.79
C GLU A 446 23.38 31.99 -15.46
N ARG A 447 24.35 31.49 -14.68
CA ARG A 447 25.52 30.79 -15.20
C ARG A 447 25.11 29.54 -15.96
N PHE A 448 24.20 28.75 -15.40
CA PHE A 448 23.71 27.53 -16.03
C PHE A 448 23.06 27.82 -17.38
N VAL A 449 22.14 28.78 -17.45
CA VAL A 449 21.43 29.13 -18.69
C VAL A 449 22.38 29.74 -19.73
N SER A 450 23.29 30.63 -19.31
CA SER A 450 24.24 31.29 -20.22
C SER A 450 25.26 30.32 -20.83
N GLY A 451 25.65 29.28 -20.08
CA GLY A 451 26.56 28.23 -20.53
C GLY A 451 25.88 27.02 -21.17
N ASN A 452 24.55 27.01 -21.29
CA ASN A 452 23.83 25.86 -21.82
C ASN A 452 24.01 25.71 -23.35
N ARG A 453 24.53 24.56 -23.78
CA ARG A 453 24.84 24.27 -25.18
C ARG A 453 23.62 24.35 -26.11
N LEU A 454 22.44 23.95 -25.64
CA LEU A 454 21.23 23.97 -26.46
C LEU A 454 20.77 25.40 -26.74
N VAL A 455 20.94 26.31 -25.77
CA VAL A 455 20.68 27.75 -25.96
C VAL A 455 21.66 28.35 -26.96
N GLU A 456 22.93 27.93 -26.95
CA GLU A 456 23.93 28.32 -27.95
C GLU A 456 23.52 27.86 -29.35
N LEU A 457 23.21 26.57 -29.53
CA LEU A 457 22.76 25.98 -30.80
C LEU A 457 21.51 26.70 -31.35
N ALA A 458 20.56 27.03 -30.48
CA ALA A 458 19.38 27.78 -30.88
C ALA A 458 19.71 29.21 -31.33
N ARG A 459 20.71 29.87 -30.73
CA ARG A 459 21.16 31.23 -31.11
C ARG A 459 21.95 31.25 -32.41
N THR A 460 22.78 30.22 -32.66
CA THR A 460 23.56 30.10 -33.90
C THR A 460 22.74 29.52 -35.07
N GLY A 461 21.55 29.00 -34.79
CA GLY A 461 20.64 28.42 -35.79
C GLY A 461 20.99 26.97 -36.16
N GLU A 462 21.72 26.29 -35.28
CA GLU A 462 22.14 24.89 -35.44
C GLU A 462 21.20 23.88 -34.75
N ILE A 463 20.16 24.34 -34.05
CA ILE A 463 19.12 23.48 -33.48
C ILE A 463 18.18 22.95 -34.58
N ASP A 464 17.84 21.67 -34.53
CA ASP A 464 17.00 20.99 -35.51
C ASP A 464 15.88 20.15 -34.87
N THR A 465 15.10 19.43 -35.68
CA THR A 465 13.98 18.60 -35.23
C THR A 465 14.41 17.46 -34.30
N ASP A 466 15.63 16.92 -34.42
CA ASP A 466 16.12 15.85 -33.54
C ASP A 466 16.34 16.37 -32.12
N HIS A 467 16.85 17.60 -31.98
CA HIS A 467 16.96 18.25 -30.67
C HIS A 467 15.58 18.42 -30.00
N PHE A 468 14.57 18.90 -30.74
CA PHE A 468 13.21 19.02 -30.19
C PHE A 468 12.61 17.66 -29.82
N LYS A 469 12.90 16.62 -30.59
CA LYS A 469 12.50 15.25 -30.26
C LYS A 469 13.14 14.76 -28.96
N ARG A 470 14.42 15.05 -28.74
CA ARG A 470 15.13 14.69 -27.51
C ARG A 470 14.62 15.47 -26.29
N ILE A 471 14.27 16.75 -26.45
CA ILE A 471 13.60 17.53 -25.40
C ILE A 471 12.30 16.83 -24.99
N VAL A 472 11.46 16.48 -25.96
CA VAL A 472 10.17 15.83 -25.66
C VAL A 472 10.36 14.49 -24.94
N LEU A 473 11.33 13.67 -25.37
CA LEU A 473 11.64 12.39 -24.72
C LEU A 473 12.16 12.60 -23.29
N ALA A 474 13.10 13.52 -23.10
CA ALA A 474 13.73 13.77 -21.82
C ALA A 474 12.71 14.35 -20.81
N GLU A 475 11.91 15.33 -21.21
CA GLU A 475 10.79 15.86 -20.40
C GLU A 475 9.80 14.76 -20.04
N TYR A 476 9.42 13.92 -21.00
CA TYR A 476 8.41 12.89 -20.76
C TYR A 476 8.89 11.88 -19.70
N GLN A 477 10.17 11.52 -19.74
CA GLN A 477 10.80 10.55 -18.86
C GLN A 477 11.16 11.11 -17.48
N CYS A 478 11.58 12.38 -17.40
CA CYS A 478 11.95 13.01 -16.12
C CYS A 478 10.73 13.49 -15.32
N GLN A 479 9.68 13.99 -15.98
CA GLN A 479 8.50 14.50 -15.28
C GLN A 479 7.76 13.43 -14.46
N GLU A 480 7.82 12.16 -14.85
CA GLU A 480 7.26 11.07 -14.03
C GLU A 480 8.00 10.91 -12.70
N ALA A 481 9.32 11.06 -12.71
CA ALA A 481 10.14 11.05 -11.49
C ALA A 481 9.88 12.30 -10.63
N GLU A 482 9.72 13.46 -11.27
CA GLU A 482 9.37 14.72 -10.60
C GLU A 482 7.99 14.64 -9.92
N LEU A 483 6.95 14.19 -10.63
CA LEU A 483 5.60 14.01 -10.09
C LEU A 483 5.62 13.06 -8.89
N SER A 484 6.36 11.95 -8.99
CA SER A 484 6.51 10.98 -7.89
C SER A 484 7.25 11.58 -6.69
N THR A 485 8.32 12.33 -6.96
CA THR A 485 9.17 12.96 -5.94
C THR A 485 8.40 14.02 -5.17
N TYR A 486 7.66 14.89 -5.86
CA TYR A 486 6.92 15.97 -5.20
C TYR A 486 5.71 15.44 -4.45
N ALA A 487 5.04 14.40 -4.96
CA ALA A 487 4.01 13.69 -4.18
C ALA A 487 4.58 13.08 -2.89
N LEU A 488 5.79 12.50 -2.95
CA LEU A 488 6.45 11.96 -1.77
C LEU A 488 6.81 13.04 -0.75
N LEU A 489 7.27 14.21 -1.20
CA LEU A 489 7.59 15.35 -0.33
C LEU A 489 6.33 15.94 0.33
N VAL A 490 5.21 16.04 -0.42
CA VAL A 490 3.89 16.39 0.15
C VAL A 490 3.54 15.43 1.29
N SER A 491 3.72 14.13 1.07
CA SER A 491 3.39 13.10 2.06
C SER A 491 4.29 13.16 3.30
N ARG A 492 5.62 13.26 3.11
CA ARG A 492 6.60 13.25 4.20
C ARG A 492 6.49 14.48 5.08
N HIS A 493 6.18 15.64 4.51
CA HIS A 493 6.16 16.93 5.21
C HIS A 493 4.75 17.54 5.33
N ARG A 494 3.70 16.71 5.28
CA ARG A 494 2.29 17.13 5.25
C ARG A 494 1.83 18.03 6.42
N HIS A 495 2.54 18.00 7.54
CA HIS A 495 2.26 18.83 8.73
C HIS A 495 3.29 19.95 8.93
N GLU A 496 4.29 20.00 8.07
CA GLU A 496 5.50 20.79 8.21
C GLU A 496 5.59 21.91 7.17
N ILE A 497 4.86 21.76 6.06
CA ILE A 497 4.91 22.63 4.90
C ILE A 497 3.49 23.07 4.52
N PRO A 498 3.27 24.32 4.08
CA PRO A 498 2.02 24.70 3.43
C PRO A 498 1.72 23.75 2.27
N ALA A 499 0.65 22.97 2.38
CA ALA A 499 0.24 21.97 1.37
C ALA A 499 0.16 22.55 -0.05
N THR A 500 0.01 23.87 -0.15
CA THR A 500 -0.05 24.63 -1.39
C THR A 500 1.25 24.58 -2.21
N LEU A 501 2.46 24.63 -1.62
CA LEU A 501 3.70 24.76 -2.41
C LEU A 501 3.89 23.58 -3.37
N PHE A 502 4.03 22.38 -2.82
CA PHE A 502 4.28 21.19 -3.63
C PHE A 502 3.07 20.81 -4.47
N SER A 503 1.85 21.12 -4.02
CA SER A 503 0.64 20.93 -4.84
C SER A 503 0.63 21.86 -6.06
N PHE A 504 1.10 23.10 -5.93
CA PHE A 504 1.23 24.03 -7.06
C PHE A 504 2.34 23.58 -8.03
N VAL A 505 3.45 23.06 -7.52
CA VAL A 505 4.49 22.45 -8.36
C VAL A 505 3.95 21.25 -9.13
N LEU A 506 3.25 20.33 -8.44
CA LEU A 506 2.58 19.20 -9.07
C LEU A 506 1.57 19.64 -10.13
N HIS A 507 0.77 20.66 -9.84
CA HIS A 507 -0.20 21.21 -10.80
C HIS A 507 0.50 21.83 -12.03
N THR A 508 1.60 22.56 -11.82
CA THR A 508 2.39 23.16 -12.90
C THR A 508 2.94 22.08 -13.82
N ILE A 509 3.54 21.04 -13.26
CA ILE A 509 4.12 19.92 -14.04
C ILE A 509 3.02 19.09 -14.71
N ALA A 510 1.93 18.80 -14.03
CA ALA A 510 0.80 18.06 -14.61
C ALA A 510 0.18 18.82 -15.81
N THR A 511 0.08 20.14 -15.70
CA THR A 511 -0.40 21.00 -16.80
C THR A 511 0.57 20.99 -17.97
N ALA A 512 1.88 21.15 -17.71
CA ALA A 512 2.93 21.07 -18.73
C ALA A 512 2.93 19.69 -19.41
N ARG A 513 2.76 18.60 -18.65
CA ARG A 513 2.69 17.23 -19.15
C ARG A 513 1.53 16.99 -20.12
N GLY A 514 0.40 17.68 -19.93
CA GLY A 514 -0.71 17.66 -20.89
C GLY A 514 -0.28 18.19 -22.27
N LEU A 515 0.36 19.35 -22.29
CA LEU A 515 0.90 19.97 -23.52
C LEU A 515 2.02 19.16 -24.16
N LEU A 516 2.83 18.47 -23.34
CA LEU A 516 3.91 17.60 -23.82
C LEU A 516 3.38 16.41 -24.65
N ARG A 517 2.24 15.85 -24.27
CA ARG A 517 1.59 14.78 -25.06
C ARG A 517 1.18 15.27 -26.44
N GLU A 518 0.60 16.46 -26.52
CA GLU A 518 0.27 17.08 -27.80
C GLU A 518 1.52 17.33 -28.66
N ALA A 519 2.63 17.72 -28.02
CA ALA A 519 3.91 17.95 -28.67
C ALA A 519 4.57 16.69 -29.24
N THR A 520 4.27 15.50 -28.69
CA THR A 520 4.89 14.22 -29.06
C THR A 520 4.69 13.88 -30.54
N SER A 521 3.46 14.02 -31.04
CA SER A 521 3.15 13.76 -32.46
C SER A 521 3.89 14.70 -33.42
N SER A 522 4.14 15.95 -32.99
CA SER A 522 4.75 17.00 -33.82
C SER A 522 6.24 16.77 -34.11
N VAL A 523 6.90 15.90 -33.34
CA VAL A 523 8.30 15.49 -33.51
C VAL A 523 8.42 14.05 -34.04
N GLY A 524 7.32 13.47 -34.54
CA GLY A 524 7.30 12.13 -35.12
C GLY A 524 7.44 10.99 -34.10
N LEU A 525 7.09 11.24 -32.83
CA LEU A 525 6.95 10.22 -31.80
C LEU A 525 5.49 9.74 -31.73
N THR A 526 5.28 8.47 -31.39
CA THR A 526 3.95 7.88 -31.17
C THR A 526 3.83 7.43 -29.70
N ASP A 527 2.63 7.47 -29.12
CA ASP A 527 2.40 7.20 -27.70
C ASP A 527 2.84 5.78 -27.26
N GLY A 528 2.93 4.82 -28.18
CA GLY A 528 3.46 3.47 -27.91
C GLY A 528 4.98 3.31 -28.10
N GLY A 529 5.68 4.37 -28.50
CA GLY A 529 7.11 4.36 -28.83
C GLY A 529 8.02 5.01 -27.79
N ILE A 530 7.47 5.58 -26.71
CA ILE A 530 8.26 6.20 -25.63
C ILE A 530 8.48 5.16 -24.53
N PRO A 531 9.73 4.76 -24.26
CA PRO A 531 10.04 3.84 -23.18
C PRO A 531 9.62 4.45 -21.82
N PRO A 532 8.96 3.67 -20.93
CA PRO A 532 8.50 4.16 -19.64
C PRO A 532 9.62 4.47 -18.65
N VAL A 533 10.86 4.11 -18.98
CA VAL A 533 12.07 4.31 -18.18
C VAL A 533 13.12 4.98 -19.06
N PRO A 534 13.95 5.89 -18.52
CA PRO A 534 15.07 6.46 -19.25
C PRO A 534 15.93 5.39 -19.93
N VAL A 535 16.11 5.52 -21.25
CA VAL A 535 17.00 4.65 -22.02
C VAL A 535 18.44 5.16 -22.02
N ASP A 536 18.64 6.43 -21.69
CA ASP A 536 19.93 7.07 -21.55
C ASP A 536 20.41 7.04 -20.08
N GLN A 537 21.70 6.76 -19.88
CA GLN A 537 22.29 6.68 -18.54
C GLN A 537 22.37 8.05 -17.84
N GLY A 538 22.47 9.15 -18.60
CA GLY A 538 22.38 10.50 -18.09
C GLY A 538 21.00 10.81 -17.54
N LEU A 539 19.96 10.53 -18.32
CA LEU A 539 18.57 10.69 -17.87
C LEU A 539 18.24 9.78 -16.67
N PHE A 540 18.75 8.55 -16.63
CA PHE A 540 18.58 7.68 -15.47
C PHE A 540 19.20 8.25 -14.19
N ARG A 541 20.37 8.90 -14.30
CA ARG A 541 21.01 9.56 -13.14
C ARG A 541 20.13 10.68 -12.58
N VAL A 542 19.53 11.49 -13.45
CA VAL A 542 18.60 12.56 -13.06
C VAL A 542 17.41 11.99 -12.27
N VAL A 543 16.78 10.92 -12.77
CA VAL A 543 15.66 10.25 -12.10
C VAL A 543 16.06 9.68 -10.73
N ARG A 544 17.24 9.05 -10.64
CA ARG A 544 17.77 8.55 -9.36
C ARG A 544 17.96 9.68 -8.35
N ASP A 545 18.49 10.81 -8.79
CA ASP A 545 18.83 11.91 -7.90
C ASP A 545 17.58 12.68 -7.44
N LEU A 546 16.55 12.79 -8.30
CA LEU A 546 15.20 13.21 -7.90
C LEU A 546 14.60 12.28 -6.84
N THR A 547 14.76 10.97 -7.00
CA THR A 547 14.30 9.98 -6.01
C THR A 547 15.00 10.15 -4.66
N TRP A 548 16.30 10.46 -4.65
CA TRP A 548 17.02 10.80 -3.42
C TRP A 548 16.43 12.04 -2.75
N MET A 549 16.17 13.10 -3.51
CA MET A 549 15.57 14.33 -3.00
C MET A 549 14.19 14.06 -2.38
N GLY A 550 13.37 13.22 -3.01
CA GLY A 550 12.07 12.81 -2.45
C GLY A 550 12.15 12.01 -1.15
N THR A 551 13.21 11.22 -0.97
CA THR A 551 13.32 10.25 0.15
C THR A 551 14.21 10.72 1.30
N GLN A 552 15.17 11.62 1.05
CA GLN A 552 16.22 11.97 2.02
C GLN A 552 16.29 13.46 2.37
N ALA A 553 15.88 14.36 1.47
CA ALA A 553 16.00 15.80 1.72
C ALA A 553 15.10 16.25 2.89
N GLY A 554 15.57 17.27 3.61
CA GLY A 554 14.74 18.06 4.54
C GLY A 554 13.79 19.00 3.79
N PRO A 555 12.76 19.55 4.47
CA PRO A 555 11.76 20.38 3.82
C PRO A 555 12.33 21.68 3.24
N ALA A 556 13.27 22.37 3.93
CA ALA A 556 13.92 23.56 3.37
C ALA A 556 14.94 23.21 2.28
N GLU A 557 15.70 22.12 2.44
CA GLU A 557 16.58 21.59 1.38
C GLU A 557 15.81 21.34 0.07
N ALA A 558 14.67 20.65 0.17
CA ALA A 558 13.82 20.35 -0.98
C ALA A 558 13.19 21.61 -1.59
N ALA A 559 12.73 22.56 -0.76
CA ALA A 559 12.07 23.78 -1.24
C ALA A 559 13.02 24.72 -1.99
N LEU A 560 14.27 24.89 -1.52
CA LEU A 560 15.24 25.71 -2.25
C LEU A 560 15.64 25.03 -3.55
N TYR A 561 15.95 23.73 -3.51
CA TYR A 561 16.28 22.95 -4.70
C TYR A 561 15.19 23.11 -5.78
N LEU A 562 13.94 22.92 -5.39
CA LEU A 562 12.77 23.04 -6.25
C LEU A 562 12.62 24.41 -6.90
N HIS A 563 12.78 25.45 -6.09
CA HIS A 563 12.69 26.81 -6.60
C HIS A 563 13.80 27.09 -7.61
N THR A 564 15.03 26.62 -7.34
CA THR A 564 16.16 26.75 -8.27
C THR A 564 15.90 25.97 -9.56
N ASP A 565 15.38 24.75 -9.48
CA ASP A 565 15.04 23.90 -10.63
C ASP A 565 14.00 24.57 -11.54
N LEU A 566 12.87 24.98 -10.96
CA LEU A 566 11.81 25.67 -11.70
C LEU A 566 12.29 27.00 -12.30
N SER A 567 13.09 27.77 -11.55
CA SER A 567 13.70 29.01 -12.08
C SER A 567 14.60 28.74 -13.28
N THR A 568 15.33 27.62 -13.25
CA THR A 568 16.21 27.20 -14.33
C THR A 568 15.39 26.86 -15.58
N TRP A 569 14.30 26.10 -15.45
CA TRP A 569 13.43 25.76 -16.59
C TRP A 569 12.71 26.96 -17.18
N CYS A 570 12.12 27.84 -16.37
CA CYS A 570 11.51 29.08 -16.86
C CYS A 570 12.51 29.91 -17.67
N THR A 571 13.70 30.14 -17.11
CA THR A 571 14.72 30.99 -17.74
C THR A 571 15.28 30.36 -19.02
N LEU A 572 15.55 29.05 -18.99
CA LEU A 572 16.11 28.31 -20.12
C LEU A 572 15.10 28.19 -21.27
N PHE A 573 13.86 27.78 -20.99
CA PHE A 573 12.83 27.69 -22.03
C PHE A 573 12.48 29.06 -22.62
N SER A 574 12.44 30.12 -21.81
CA SER A 574 12.28 31.49 -22.31
C SER A 574 13.40 31.86 -23.30
N ALA A 575 14.67 31.53 -22.98
CA ALA A 575 15.81 31.75 -23.87
C ALA A 575 15.71 30.93 -25.16
N LEU A 576 15.32 29.64 -25.07
CA LEU A 576 15.14 28.76 -26.23
C LEU A 576 14.00 29.22 -27.14
N VAL A 577 12.86 29.61 -26.58
CA VAL A 577 11.71 30.12 -27.35
C VAL A 577 12.11 31.40 -28.09
N SER A 578 12.78 32.33 -27.40
CA SER A 578 13.26 33.58 -28.01
C SER A 578 14.25 33.35 -29.15
N ALA A 579 15.11 32.35 -29.04
CA ALA A 579 16.08 31.98 -30.08
C ALA A 579 15.41 31.22 -31.25
N SER A 580 14.54 30.26 -30.94
CA SER A 580 13.97 29.31 -31.90
C SER A 580 12.86 29.90 -32.77
N ARG A 581 12.15 30.94 -32.31
CA ARG A 581 11.08 31.61 -33.10
C ARG A 581 11.54 32.16 -34.46
N ARG A 582 12.85 32.34 -34.66
CA ARG A 582 13.44 32.86 -35.89
C ARG A 582 13.79 31.76 -36.90
N LEU A 583 13.62 30.48 -36.54
CA LEU A 583 13.99 29.34 -37.37
C LEU A 583 12.79 28.83 -38.18
N PRO A 584 13.02 28.32 -39.41
CA PRO A 584 11.95 27.98 -40.35
C PRO A 584 11.16 26.71 -39.97
N ASP A 585 11.75 25.75 -39.25
CA ASP A 585 11.21 24.39 -39.10
C ASP A 585 10.97 23.95 -37.63
N VAL A 586 10.51 24.87 -36.78
CA VAL A 586 10.27 24.56 -35.35
C VAL A 586 8.86 23.97 -35.12
N PRO A 587 8.73 22.79 -34.47
CA PRO A 587 7.43 22.22 -34.14
C PRO A 587 6.64 23.14 -33.20
N ARG A 588 5.52 23.70 -33.70
CA ARG A 588 4.70 24.67 -32.95
C ARG A 588 4.22 24.14 -31.59
N PRO A 589 3.75 22.88 -31.47
CA PRO A 589 3.36 22.31 -30.18
C PRO A 589 4.49 22.25 -29.15
N VAL A 590 5.74 22.00 -29.58
CA VAL A 590 6.91 22.00 -28.69
C VAL A 590 7.20 23.42 -28.17
N LEU A 591 7.05 24.45 -29.02
CA LEU A 591 7.15 25.84 -28.56
C LEU A 591 6.05 26.20 -27.57
N THR A 592 4.81 25.76 -27.82
CA THR A 592 3.70 26.00 -26.89
C THR A 592 3.93 25.35 -25.53
N TYR A 593 4.50 24.13 -25.52
CA TYR A 593 4.94 23.47 -24.31
C TYR A 593 5.98 24.32 -23.56
N MET A 594 7.06 24.74 -24.23
CA MET A 594 8.11 25.57 -23.61
C MET A 594 7.59 26.92 -23.10
N GLU A 595 6.68 27.56 -23.86
CA GLU A 595 6.04 28.83 -23.49
C GLU A 595 5.19 28.71 -22.21
N SER A 596 4.66 27.51 -21.92
CA SER A 596 3.79 27.28 -20.74
C SER A 596 4.52 27.43 -19.40
N TRP A 597 5.84 27.27 -19.38
CA TRP A 597 6.66 27.45 -18.17
C TRP A 597 6.82 28.92 -17.77
N GLY A 598 6.56 29.86 -18.69
CA GLY A 598 6.73 31.30 -18.43
C GLY A 598 8.20 31.73 -18.29
N ASP A 599 8.40 32.97 -17.84
CA ASP A 599 9.72 33.60 -17.68
C ASP A 599 10.27 33.54 -16.25
N ARG A 600 9.43 33.15 -15.28
CA ARG A 600 9.76 32.99 -13.87
C ARG A 600 8.81 32.00 -13.19
N PRO A 601 9.21 31.42 -12.04
CA PRO A 601 8.31 30.60 -11.23
C PRO A 601 6.98 31.29 -10.92
N PRO A 602 5.87 30.55 -10.82
CA PRO A 602 4.60 31.09 -10.34
C PRO A 602 4.76 31.78 -8.97
N PRO A 603 4.09 32.92 -8.72
CA PRO A 603 4.17 33.64 -7.44
C PRO A 603 3.90 32.74 -6.23
N GLU A 604 2.96 31.80 -6.37
CA GLU A 604 2.57 30.85 -5.33
C GLU A 604 3.72 29.89 -4.96
N VAL A 605 4.55 29.53 -5.94
CA VAL A 605 5.75 28.71 -5.71
C VAL A 605 6.84 29.56 -5.06
N ALA A 606 7.10 30.77 -5.57
CA ALA A 606 8.10 31.67 -5.00
C ALA A 606 7.80 32.04 -3.54
N GLU A 607 6.56 32.43 -3.23
CA GLU A 607 6.13 32.74 -1.86
C GLU A 607 6.10 31.50 -0.98
N GLY A 608 5.65 30.36 -1.52
CA GLY A 608 5.61 29.10 -0.79
C GLY A 608 7.01 28.62 -0.40
N THR A 609 8.00 28.77 -1.29
CA THR A 609 9.40 28.44 -1.01
C THR A 609 9.95 29.23 0.17
N LEU A 610 9.71 30.55 0.22
CA LEU A 610 10.18 31.39 1.34
C LEU A 610 9.62 30.89 2.68
N ARG A 611 8.33 30.57 2.73
CA ARG A 611 7.69 30.05 3.95
C ARG A 611 8.27 28.72 4.41
N VAL A 612 8.60 27.82 3.47
CA VAL A 612 9.20 26.52 3.82
C VAL A 612 10.65 26.67 4.26
N LEU A 613 11.41 27.58 3.63
CA LEU A 613 12.77 27.89 4.06
C LEU A 613 12.79 28.46 5.47
N GLU A 614 11.95 29.45 5.77
CA GLU A 614 11.81 30.01 7.12
C GLU A 614 11.49 28.93 8.14
N TYR A 615 10.60 28.00 7.79
CA TYR A 615 10.22 26.89 8.64
C TYR A 615 11.37 25.92 8.91
N GLY A 616 12.09 25.47 7.87
CA GLY A 616 13.19 24.51 8.03
C GLY A 616 14.36 25.11 8.80
N LEU A 617 14.68 26.39 8.56
CA LEU A 617 15.66 27.13 9.35
C LEU A 617 15.25 27.20 10.83
N ALA A 618 13.97 27.45 11.12
CA ALA A 618 13.45 27.44 12.50
C ALA A 618 13.49 26.05 13.16
N ARG A 619 13.56 24.97 12.38
CA ARG A 619 13.70 23.58 12.84
C ARG A 619 15.15 23.09 12.92
N GLY A 620 16.12 23.96 12.60
CA GLY A 620 17.54 23.65 12.67
C GLY A 620 18.12 23.00 11.41
N GLU A 621 17.48 23.14 10.25
CA GLU A 621 18.15 22.84 8.97
C GLU A 621 19.26 23.89 8.73
N GLU A 622 20.46 23.40 8.42
CA GLU A 622 21.66 24.24 8.28
C GLU A 622 21.68 24.96 6.92
N PRO A 623 21.78 26.32 6.88
CA PRO A 623 21.81 27.10 5.63
C PRO A 623 22.83 26.61 4.60
N ASP A 624 24.03 26.23 5.06
CA ASP A 624 25.10 25.75 4.19
C ASP A 624 24.74 24.43 3.49
N ARG A 625 24.01 23.55 4.17
CA ARG A 625 23.55 22.27 3.63
C ARG A 625 22.41 22.46 2.63
N ILE A 626 21.49 23.38 2.93
CA ILE A 626 20.41 23.79 2.03
C ILE A 626 21.00 24.35 0.72
N LEU A 627 21.93 25.29 0.80
CA LEU A 627 22.61 25.85 -0.38
C LEU A 627 23.44 24.82 -1.12
N HIS A 628 24.18 23.97 -0.40
CA HIS A 628 25.00 22.94 -1.02
C HIS A 628 24.16 22.04 -1.93
N THR A 629 22.99 21.60 -1.44
CA THR A 629 22.05 20.76 -2.17
C THR A 629 21.52 21.47 -3.40
N ALA A 630 21.03 22.71 -3.26
CA ALA A 630 20.53 23.49 -4.39
C ALA A 630 21.60 23.77 -5.45
N ARG A 631 22.86 23.99 -5.05
CA ARG A 631 24.00 24.17 -5.97
C ARG A 631 24.38 22.91 -6.74
N GLN A 632 24.01 21.72 -6.25
CA GLN A 632 24.23 20.50 -7.02
C GLN A 632 23.34 20.44 -8.27
N LEU A 633 22.23 21.20 -8.33
CA LEU A 633 21.28 21.16 -9.44
C LEU A 633 21.97 21.16 -10.81
N GLY A 634 22.87 22.12 -11.05
CA GLY A 634 23.55 22.24 -12.34
C GLY A 634 24.32 20.98 -12.75
N VAL A 635 24.98 20.32 -11.80
CA VAL A 635 25.68 19.03 -12.02
C VAL A 635 24.70 17.89 -12.21
N LEU A 636 23.58 17.91 -11.48
CA LEU A 636 22.57 16.86 -11.52
C LEU A 636 21.81 16.85 -12.84
N VAL A 637 21.50 18.02 -13.39
CA VAL A 637 20.75 18.15 -14.65
C VAL A 637 21.66 18.29 -15.87
N GLU A 638 22.97 18.44 -15.72
CA GLU A 638 23.91 18.47 -16.86
C GLU A 638 23.74 17.26 -17.80
N PRO A 639 23.64 16.00 -17.32
CA PRO A 639 23.44 14.85 -18.20
C PRO A 639 22.15 14.91 -19.00
N TYR A 640 21.08 15.51 -18.45
CA TYR A 640 19.84 15.75 -19.19
C TYR A 640 20.12 16.65 -20.41
N TRP A 641 20.84 17.75 -20.21
CA TRP A 641 21.10 18.70 -21.28
C TRP A 641 22.16 18.22 -22.27
N SER A 642 23.13 17.41 -21.83
CA SER A 642 24.06 16.72 -22.75
C SER A 642 23.30 15.80 -23.70
N TYR A 643 22.39 14.98 -23.16
CA TYR A 643 21.53 14.11 -23.97
C TYR A 643 20.74 14.90 -25.01
N VAL A 644 20.08 15.99 -24.57
CA VAL A 644 19.26 16.83 -25.44
C VAL A 644 20.10 17.55 -26.50
N ALA A 645 21.30 18.02 -26.16
CA ALA A 645 22.22 18.66 -27.09
C ALA A 645 22.93 17.67 -28.05
N GLY A 646 22.74 16.36 -27.86
CA GLY A 646 23.40 15.33 -28.65
C GLY A 646 24.90 15.20 -28.40
N ALA A 647 25.36 15.56 -27.20
CA ALA A 647 26.75 15.57 -26.78
C ALA A 647 27.18 14.28 -26.06
#